data_AF-A0A3S3I789-F1
#
_entry.id   AF-A0A3S3I789-F1
#
_cell.length_a   1.000
_cell.length_b   1.000
_cell.length_c   1.000
_cell.angle_alpha   90.00
_cell.angle_beta   90.00
_cell.angle_gamma   90.00
#
_symmetry.space_group_name_H-M   'P 1'
#
loop_
_entity.id
_entity.type
_entity.pdbx_description
1 polymer ?
#
loop_
_entity_poly.entity_id
_entity_poly.type
_entity_poly.pdbx_seq_one_letter_code
_entity_poly.pdbx_strand_id
1 'polypeptide(L)'
;MPKTLNPKVMVRKLSDFCQVRVAPVLPPHDAERVRTYLVHLFNTRIRPPTLSRGYDWQAIALQCGIPIEQIGVARKAIEPGLDAIVRALRDFPQARKTAVLQTDHPTKGKRAARALLQVSKAKPIPTGPKRAHVSRTAQRRKPGMKPRDIEEFPAPAFTEWVEPETFQEALELHMRRHGDSYWHLHRAIVKDDETFDHSTIRHWLSGSKVPRSVASFELLGRIERRYRLPEGYFKGKLPHRARSASGHILDDVGPAERRRLAWHLPDDFNARPASEQEEILEWVRRVIIAGSTDYRRFQRAAMKQRYAIRFPGVSYGRTDLADAEDADDFQAWEPGQVPFTDPDLFSGVIDAPPVLAVEMAELVRFKTATLTAFGLQRHGVWGEETTSQKIEHLGLMFGALAAHPKGPVRGYGIPYQHLTFGMLVFPSVWDWYVQWRERRRGFYTSWEVDMLRISLALTRRDTGWLRQHPNLGARVRPVPGLISRNDIDRAQRDWDDACDVYFKHATSRVKEIQRVARVHRDPFEPILAVLEADSPVGEYRKITEEILRLMPDERLYRRAAAESVRSFLMLRLGLHLGLRQKNLRQLMVCRRGHLPRSERQLADMKRGEIRWSERDHGWEVLIPSIAFKNASSSFFGSKPFRLVLPDLGDLYKHIDAYVDRHRSALLSGADDPGTFFVKTVKATSSDAAYNQTTFYEAWRLTIQRYGVFNPYTGRGAIPGLLPHGPHNVRDVLATHILKRTGSYEQASYAIQDTPDMVAKHYGRFLPQDKAALAARILNQVWQAA
;
A
#
# COMPACT_ATOMS: atom_id res chain seq x y z
N MET A 1 -22.39 6.56 -26.98
CA MET A 1 -23.44 6.87 -25.99
C MET A 1 -23.17 8.21 -25.29
N PRO A 2 -24.00 9.26 -25.45
CA PRO A 2 -23.97 10.43 -24.57
C PRO A 2 -24.43 10.02 -23.16
N LYS A 3 -23.77 10.53 -22.12
CA LYS A 3 -24.07 10.17 -20.73
C LYS A 3 -25.40 10.79 -20.30
N THR A 4 -26.47 9.99 -20.27
CA THR A 4 -27.72 10.38 -19.61
C THR A 4 -27.47 10.55 -18.11
N LEU A 5 -27.28 11.79 -17.70
CA LEU A 5 -27.01 12.14 -16.31
C LEU A 5 -28.24 11.82 -15.45
N ASN A 6 -28.22 10.69 -14.73
CA ASN A 6 -29.34 10.27 -13.89
C ASN A 6 -29.72 11.41 -12.90
N PRO A 7 -30.94 11.99 -12.98
CA PRO A 7 -31.30 13.16 -12.18
C PRO A 7 -31.20 12.92 -10.67
N LYS A 8 -31.55 11.71 -10.20
CA LYS A 8 -31.43 11.33 -8.78
C LYS A 8 -29.98 11.34 -8.31
N VAL A 9 -29.04 10.93 -9.17
CA VAL A 9 -27.59 10.95 -8.88
C VAL A 9 -27.05 12.38 -8.84
N MET A 10 -27.53 13.28 -9.69
CA MET A 10 -27.11 14.69 -9.67
C MET A 10 -27.65 15.43 -8.43
N VAL A 11 -28.92 15.23 -8.06
CA VAL A 11 -29.51 15.80 -6.84
C VAL A 11 -28.79 15.31 -5.57
N ARG A 12 -28.44 14.02 -5.52
CA ARG A 12 -27.60 13.48 -4.44
C ARG A 12 -26.22 14.15 -4.40
N LYS A 13 -25.52 14.24 -5.54
CA LYS A 13 -24.20 14.90 -5.62
C LYS A 13 -24.24 16.38 -5.23
N LEU A 14 -25.30 17.12 -5.58
CA LEU A 14 -25.49 18.51 -5.15
C LEU A 14 -25.73 18.60 -3.62
N SER A 15 -26.44 17.63 -3.05
CA SER A 15 -26.66 17.57 -1.59
C SER A 15 -25.38 17.21 -0.83
N ASP A 16 -24.65 16.18 -1.28
CA ASP A 16 -23.35 15.78 -0.73
C ASP A 16 -22.31 16.93 -0.86
N PHE A 17 -22.35 17.67 -1.97
CA PHE A 17 -21.53 18.86 -2.20
C PHE A 17 -21.82 19.97 -1.17
N CYS A 18 -23.10 20.30 -0.93
CA CYS A 18 -23.46 21.29 0.08
C CYS A 18 -23.02 20.86 1.48
N GLN A 19 -23.17 19.57 1.84
CA GLN A 19 -22.72 19.05 3.13
C GLN A 19 -21.20 19.21 3.34
N VAL A 20 -20.41 19.00 2.29
CA VAL A 20 -18.94 19.05 2.37
C VAL A 20 -18.36 20.46 2.22
N ARG A 21 -19.01 21.35 1.45
CA ARG A 21 -18.45 22.67 1.11
C ARG A 21 -19.23 23.87 1.57
N VAL A 22 -20.56 23.79 1.71
CA VAL A 22 -21.40 24.94 2.07
C VAL A 22 -21.71 24.93 3.58
N ALA A 23 -22.00 23.77 4.16
CA ALA A 23 -22.25 23.63 5.60
C ALA A 23 -21.09 24.07 6.52
N PRO A 24 -19.80 23.96 6.15
CA PRO A 24 -18.70 24.51 6.97
C PRO A 24 -18.55 26.03 6.94
N VAL A 25 -19.24 26.74 6.03
CA VAL A 25 -19.06 28.20 5.79
C VAL A 25 -20.34 29.03 5.95
N LEU A 26 -21.48 28.40 6.18
CA LEU A 26 -22.76 29.04 6.48
C LEU A 26 -23.43 28.39 7.69
N PRO A 27 -24.28 29.12 8.44
CA PRO A 27 -25.15 28.52 9.45
C PRO A 27 -25.98 27.36 8.86
N PRO A 28 -26.32 26.31 9.65
CA PRO A 28 -27.01 25.12 9.12
C PRO A 28 -28.30 25.41 8.34
N HIS A 29 -29.07 26.40 8.80
CA HIS A 29 -30.29 26.87 8.14
C HIS A 29 -30.03 27.45 6.74
N ASP A 30 -28.99 28.27 6.59
CA ASP A 30 -28.69 28.95 5.33
C ASP A 30 -27.94 28.05 4.35
N ALA A 31 -27.12 27.11 4.85
CA ALA A 31 -26.56 26.03 4.05
C ALA A 31 -27.66 25.15 3.41
N GLU A 32 -28.73 24.87 4.15
CA GLU A 32 -29.88 24.10 3.66
C GLU A 32 -30.71 24.87 2.61
N ARG A 33 -30.82 26.20 2.76
CA ARG A 33 -31.46 27.07 1.75
C ARG A 33 -30.66 27.12 0.45
N VAL A 34 -29.33 27.20 0.52
CA VAL A 34 -28.45 27.06 -0.65
C VAL A 34 -28.57 25.67 -1.29
N ARG A 35 -28.61 24.59 -0.50
CA ARG A 35 -28.83 23.22 -1.01
C ARG A 35 -30.15 23.12 -1.76
N THR A 36 -31.22 23.63 -1.17
CA THR A 36 -32.56 23.65 -1.78
C THR A 36 -32.57 24.45 -3.07
N TYR A 37 -31.92 25.61 -3.10
CA TYR A 37 -31.77 26.45 -4.29
C TYR A 37 -31.04 25.74 -5.45
N LEU A 38 -29.88 25.13 -5.18
CA LEU A 38 -29.11 24.40 -6.21
C LEU A 38 -29.88 23.20 -6.76
N VAL A 39 -30.58 22.45 -5.90
CA VAL A 39 -31.44 21.33 -6.31
C VAL A 39 -32.65 21.84 -7.11
N HIS A 40 -33.24 22.96 -6.72
CA HIS A 40 -34.35 23.59 -7.45
C HIS A 40 -33.93 23.97 -8.88
N LEU A 41 -32.83 24.73 -9.04
CA LEU A 41 -32.31 25.14 -10.37
C LEU A 41 -32.09 23.95 -11.30
N PHE A 42 -31.53 22.85 -10.79
CA PHE A 42 -31.32 21.64 -11.58
C PHE A 42 -32.65 20.97 -11.98
N ASN A 43 -33.57 20.80 -11.03
CA ASN A 43 -34.87 20.15 -11.27
C ASN A 43 -35.77 20.95 -12.22
N THR A 44 -35.81 22.28 -12.10
CA THR A 44 -36.57 23.18 -12.99
C THR A 44 -35.83 23.52 -14.29
N ARG A 45 -34.57 23.07 -14.43
CA ARG A 45 -33.67 23.35 -15.57
C ARG A 45 -33.43 24.84 -15.82
N ILE A 46 -33.54 25.65 -14.77
CA ILE A 46 -33.29 27.08 -14.79
C ILE A 46 -31.77 27.31 -14.65
N ARG A 47 -31.20 28.16 -15.52
CA ARG A 47 -29.81 28.59 -15.35
C ARG A 47 -29.73 29.62 -14.22
N PRO A 48 -28.70 29.57 -13.38
CA PRO A 48 -28.50 30.59 -12.34
C PRO A 48 -28.36 31.99 -12.94
N PRO A 49 -28.78 33.04 -12.22
CA PRO A 49 -28.60 34.44 -12.62
C PRO A 49 -27.14 34.80 -12.93
N THR A 50 -26.88 35.55 -14.00
CA THR A 50 -25.53 35.97 -14.42
C THR A 50 -25.48 37.42 -14.88
N LEU A 51 -24.37 38.08 -14.57
CA LEU A 51 -23.96 39.40 -15.08
C LEU A 51 -22.87 39.24 -16.15
N SER A 52 -22.48 40.33 -16.80
CA SER A 52 -21.43 40.36 -17.83
C SER A 52 -20.04 39.88 -17.35
N ARG A 53 -19.81 39.76 -16.04
CA ARG A 53 -18.58 39.26 -15.42
C ARG A 53 -18.84 38.25 -14.27
N GLY A 54 -19.75 37.31 -14.45
CA GLY A 54 -19.93 36.16 -13.53
C GLY A 54 -21.38 35.94 -13.09
N TYR A 55 -21.58 35.26 -11.96
CA TYR A 55 -22.91 35.06 -11.39
C TYR A 55 -23.46 36.34 -10.73
N ASP A 56 -24.77 36.58 -10.87
CA ASP A 56 -25.45 37.66 -10.16
C ASP A 56 -25.72 37.22 -8.72
N TRP A 57 -24.75 37.49 -7.85
CA TRP A 57 -24.82 37.14 -6.44
C TRP A 57 -25.92 37.88 -5.67
N GLN A 58 -26.42 39.02 -6.18
CA GLN A 58 -27.50 39.77 -5.54
C GLN A 58 -28.85 39.12 -5.85
N ALA A 59 -29.08 38.71 -7.10
CA ALA A 59 -30.23 37.89 -7.48
C ALA A 59 -30.21 36.50 -6.81
N ILE A 60 -29.04 35.85 -6.70
CA ILE A 60 -28.88 34.57 -5.98
C ILE A 60 -29.17 34.74 -4.48
N ALA A 61 -28.70 35.82 -3.85
CA ALA A 61 -29.00 36.11 -2.45
C ALA A 61 -30.50 36.26 -2.19
N LEU A 62 -31.20 37.02 -3.05
CA LEU A 62 -32.64 37.18 -3.00
C LEU A 62 -33.39 35.84 -3.20
N GLN A 63 -32.95 35.01 -4.15
CA GLN A 63 -33.59 33.71 -4.45
C GLN A 63 -33.34 32.63 -3.38
N CYS A 64 -32.19 32.65 -2.70
CA CYS A 64 -31.96 31.86 -1.50
C CYS A 64 -32.67 32.44 -0.26
N GLY A 65 -33.01 33.74 -0.30
CA GLY A 65 -33.54 34.52 0.81
C GLY A 65 -32.54 34.74 1.96
N ILE A 66 -31.24 34.73 1.65
CA ILE A 66 -30.13 34.90 2.59
C ILE A 66 -29.52 36.30 2.37
N PRO A 67 -29.17 37.06 3.42
CA PRO A 67 -28.47 38.34 3.28
C PRO A 67 -27.24 38.27 2.37
N ILE A 68 -27.06 39.28 1.52
CA ILE A 68 -25.98 39.35 0.51
C ILE A 68 -24.57 39.26 1.12
N GLU A 69 -24.40 39.72 2.37
CA GLU A 69 -23.15 39.65 3.12
C GLU A 69 -22.77 38.21 3.46
N GLN A 70 -23.72 37.43 3.98
CA GLN A 70 -23.53 36.02 4.33
C GLN A 70 -23.28 35.16 3.09
N ILE A 71 -24.05 35.36 2.01
CA ILE A 71 -23.77 34.71 0.72
C ILE A 71 -22.43 35.19 0.12
N GLY A 72 -22.01 36.42 0.41
CA GLY A 72 -20.72 37.00 0.06
C GLY A 72 -19.54 36.17 0.55
N VAL A 73 -19.56 35.75 1.82
CA VAL A 73 -18.54 34.88 2.43
C VAL A 73 -18.52 33.50 1.74
N ALA A 74 -19.69 32.97 1.38
CA ALA A 74 -19.82 31.62 0.81
C ALA A 74 -19.62 31.52 -0.71
N ARG A 75 -19.44 32.63 -1.47
CA ARG A 75 -19.39 32.63 -2.95
C ARG A 75 -18.49 31.54 -3.54
N LYS A 76 -17.21 31.49 -3.09
CA LYS A 76 -16.20 30.51 -3.55
C LYS A 76 -16.56 29.05 -3.22
N ALA A 77 -17.40 28.82 -2.21
CA ALA A 77 -17.88 27.49 -1.86
C ALA A 77 -19.10 27.06 -2.71
N ILE A 78 -19.95 28.01 -3.12
CA ILE A 78 -21.18 27.77 -3.88
C ILE A 78 -20.93 27.69 -5.39
N GLU A 79 -20.03 28.52 -5.92
CA GLU A 79 -19.72 28.67 -7.35
C GLU A 79 -19.46 27.35 -8.10
N PRO A 80 -18.69 26.37 -7.57
CA PRO A 80 -18.49 25.09 -8.26
C PRO A 80 -19.77 24.25 -8.43
N GLY A 81 -20.78 24.47 -7.58
CA GLY A 81 -22.10 23.86 -7.69
C GLY A 81 -22.92 24.48 -8.83
N LEU A 82 -22.88 25.80 -8.96
CA LEU A 82 -23.49 26.54 -10.08
C LEU A 82 -22.86 26.11 -11.42
N ASP A 83 -21.52 26.00 -11.48
CA ASP A 83 -20.81 25.49 -12.66
C ASP A 83 -21.17 24.04 -13.00
N ALA A 84 -21.43 23.20 -11.99
CA ALA A 84 -21.87 21.83 -12.22
C ALA A 84 -23.28 21.79 -12.84
N ILE A 85 -24.19 22.67 -12.40
CA ILE A 85 -25.52 22.83 -12.98
C ILE A 85 -25.43 23.39 -14.41
N VAL A 86 -24.66 24.45 -14.65
CA VAL A 86 -24.48 25.04 -16.00
C VAL A 86 -23.90 24.01 -16.99
N ARG A 87 -22.97 23.16 -16.56
CA ARG A 87 -22.46 22.04 -17.38
C ARG A 87 -23.53 20.98 -17.62
N ALA A 88 -24.22 20.52 -16.58
CA ALA A 88 -25.30 19.53 -16.72
C ALA A 88 -26.45 20.03 -17.63
N LEU A 89 -26.74 21.34 -17.63
CA LEU A 89 -27.73 21.98 -18.49
C LEU A 89 -27.22 22.34 -19.90
N ARG A 90 -25.96 22.03 -20.26
CA ARG A 90 -25.48 22.06 -21.66
C ARG A 90 -25.81 20.76 -22.41
N ASP A 91 -25.98 19.65 -21.69
CA ASP A 91 -26.20 18.32 -22.28
C ASP A 91 -27.69 18.03 -22.62
N PHE A 92 -28.59 19.00 -22.41
CA PHE A 92 -30.01 18.91 -22.77
C PHE A 92 -30.34 19.71 -24.05
N PRO A 93 -31.07 19.13 -25.03
CA PRO A 93 -31.54 19.87 -26.21
C PRO A 93 -32.44 21.05 -25.83
N GLN A 94 -32.26 22.20 -26.49
CA GLN A 94 -33.07 23.39 -26.24
C GLN A 94 -34.54 23.16 -26.66
N ALA A 95 -35.45 23.27 -25.69
CA ALA A 95 -36.87 23.45 -26.00
C ALA A 95 -37.08 24.84 -26.64
N ARG A 96 -37.86 24.88 -27.73
CA ARG A 96 -38.23 26.14 -28.41
C ARG A 96 -38.91 27.08 -27.41
N LYS A 97 -38.40 28.31 -27.29
CA LYS A 97 -39.16 29.39 -26.64
C LYS A 97 -40.18 29.96 -27.63
N THR A 98 -41.43 29.98 -27.20
CA THR A 98 -42.53 30.75 -27.79
C THR A 98 -42.22 32.25 -27.76
N ALA A 99 -42.59 32.99 -28.81
CA ALA A 99 -42.95 34.41 -28.66
C ALA A 99 -44.24 34.49 -27.83
N VAL A 100 -44.66 35.58 -27.17
CA VAL A 100 -44.40 37.03 -27.27
C VAL A 100 -44.39 37.55 -25.78
N LEU A 101 -43.78 38.64 -25.30
CA LEU A 101 -43.62 40.04 -25.75
C LEU A 101 -42.33 40.68 -25.20
N GLN A 102 -42.00 41.88 -25.70
CA GLN A 102 -41.26 42.92 -24.96
C GLN A 102 -41.99 44.27 -25.15
N THR A 103 -42.26 44.98 -24.06
CA THR A 103 -42.70 46.38 -24.09
C THR A 103 -41.51 47.28 -23.79
N ASP A 104 -41.01 47.95 -24.81
CA ASP A 104 -39.93 48.96 -24.72
C ASP A 104 -40.45 50.31 -24.22
N HIS A 105 -39.53 51.07 -23.60
CA HIS A 105 -39.24 52.51 -23.83
C HIS A 105 -38.78 53.23 -22.54
N PRO A 106 -38.08 54.39 -22.63
CA PRO A 106 -37.88 55.24 -23.81
C PRO A 106 -36.44 55.68 -24.12
N THR A 107 -36.19 56.06 -25.38
CA THR A 107 -35.80 57.44 -25.69
C THR A 107 -36.05 57.77 -27.18
N LYS A 108 -36.53 58.99 -27.45
CA LYS A 108 -36.88 59.51 -28.79
C LYS A 108 -35.64 60.19 -29.41
N GLY A 109 -35.43 60.25 -30.73
CA GLY A 109 -36.18 59.69 -31.86
C GLY A 109 -35.89 60.44 -33.19
N LYS A 110 -36.75 60.18 -34.21
CA LYS A 110 -36.83 60.85 -35.55
C LYS A 110 -35.71 60.49 -36.56
N ARG A 111 -36.03 59.66 -37.58
CA ARG A 111 -36.57 59.99 -38.94
C ARG A 111 -35.46 60.42 -39.93
N ALA A 112 -35.40 59.97 -41.18
CA ALA A 112 -36.14 58.94 -41.93
C ALA A 112 -35.43 58.63 -43.28
N ALA A 113 -36.02 57.74 -44.09
CA ALA A 113 -35.90 57.61 -45.56
C ALA A 113 -34.82 56.67 -46.18
N ARG A 114 -35.35 55.59 -46.76
CA ARG A 114 -35.18 55.15 -48.17
C ARG A 114 -33.84 54.57 -48.66
N ALA A 115 -33.81 53.23 -48.68
CA ALA A 115 -33.57 52.37 -49.86
C ALA A 115 -32.22 52.38 -50.64
N LEU A 116 -31.89 51.15 -51.09
CA LEU A 116 -31.12 50.78 -52.30
C LEU A 116 -29.57 50.78 -52.32
N LEU A 117 -29.08 49.60 -52.71
CA LEU A 117 -27.96 49.28 -53.61
C LEU A 117 -26.50 49.21 -53.11
N GLN A 118 -25.88 48.12 -53.56
CA GLN A 118 -24.44 47.83 -53.56
C GLN A 118 -23.76 48.49 -54.77
N VAL A 119 -22.59 49.10 -54.58
CA VAL A 119 -21.59 49.46 -55.61
C VAL A 119 -20.22 49.38 -54.91
N SER A 120 -19.46 48.28 -55.01
CA SER A 120 -18.43 47.97 -56.03
C SER A 120 -17.29 49.00 -56.17
N LYS A 121 -16.04 48.51 -56.21
CA LYS A 121 -14.84 49.25 -56.66
C LYS A 121 -14.02 48.35 -57.59
N ALA A 122 -13.45 48.96 -58.64
CA ALA A 122 -12.92 48.27 -59.82
C ALA A 122 -11.38 48.25 -59.90
N LYS A 123 -10.89 47.54 -60.94
CA LYS A 123 -9.48 47.26 -61.27
C LYS A 123 -8.71 48.48 -61.84
N PRO A 124 -7.43 48.28 -62.20
CA PRO A 124 -6.98 48.58 -63.56
C PRO A 124 -6.36 47.39 -64.31
N ILE A 125 -6.18 47.54 -65.62
CA ILE A 125 -5.61 46.59 -66.60
C ILE A 125 -4.66 47.39 -67.51
N PRO A 126 -3.57 46.79 -68.02
CA PRO A 126 -3.06 47.15 -69.35
C PRO A 126 -3.06 45.97 -70.35
N THR A 127 -2.97 46.29 -71.63
CA THR A 127 -3.38 45.45 -72.78
C THR A 127 -2.24 44.88 -73.62
N GLY A 128 -2.43 43.68 -74.21
CA GLY A 128 -1.57 43.08 -75.25
C GLY A 128 -2.32 41.95 -76.00
N PRO A 129 -2.06 41.67 -77.30
CA PRO A 129 -3.13 41.22 -78.20
C PRO A 129 -3.25 39.71 -78.53
N LYS A 130 -4.53 39.28 -78.60
CA LYS A 130 -5.17 38.26 -79.46
C LYS A 130 -4.32 37.15 -80.13
N ARG A 131 -4.65 35.89 -79.82
CA ARG A 131 -4.89 34.82 -80.83
C ARG A 131 -6.08 33.94 -80.41
N ALA A 132 -6.74 33.30 -81.37
CA ALA A 132 -8.12 32.81 -81.24
C ALA A 132 -8.23 31.31 -80.86
N HIS A 133 -9.37 30.99 -80.23
CA HIS A 133 -10.06 29.70 -80.14
C HIS A 133 -9.30 28.38 -80.36
N VAL A 134 -9.11 27.62 -79.27
CA VAL A 134 -9.45 26.19 -79.25
C VAL A 134 -10.26 25.89 -77.99
N SER A 135 -11.34 25.14 -78.13
CA SER A 135 -12.27 24.76 -77.06
C SER A 135 -11.64 23.77 -76.07
N ARG A 136 -11.74 24.07 -74.77
CA ARG A 136 -11.55 23.06 -73.71
C ARG A 136 -12.78 22.99 -72.81
N THR A 137 -13.49 21.88 -72.93
CA THR A 137 -14.62 21.48 -72.10
C THR A 137 -14.22 21.36 -70.62
N ALA A 138 -15.19 21.63 -69.74
CA ALA A 138 -14.99 21.57 -68.30
C ALA A 138 -14.63 20.14 -67.83
N GLN A 139 -13.41 19.94 -67.34
CA GLN A 139 -13.03 18.69 -66.69
C GLN A 139 -13.69 18.59 -65.31
N ARG A 140 -14.76 17.79 -65.22
CA ARG A 140 -15.34 17.31 -63.95
C ARG A 140 -14.22 16.75 -63.07
N ARG A 141 -14.15 17.18 -61.81
CA ARG A 141 -13.34 16.50 -60.78
C ARG A 141 -13.85 15.05 -60.67
N LYS A 142 -12.95 14.07 -60.79
CA LYS A 142 -13.29 12.64 -60.61
C LYS A 142 -13.85 12.43 -59.20
N PRO A 143 -14.90 11.60 -59.03
CA PRO A 143 -15.27 11.10 -57.70
C PRO A 143 -14.10 10.38 -57.05
N GLY A 144 -13.99 10.45 -55.72
CA GLY A 144 -13.02 9.65 -54.97
C GLY A 144 -13.23 8.16 -55.23
N MET A 145 -12.13 7.39 -55.21
CA MET A 145 -12.18 5.94 -55.38
C MET A 145 -13.13 5.33 -54.35
N LYS A 146 -14.02 4.41 -54.76
CA LYS A 146 -14.92 3.72 -53.82
C LYS A 146 -14.08 3.06 -52.71
N PRO A 147 -14.48 3.15 -51.43
CA PRO A 147 -13.79 2.48 -50.35
C PRO A 147 -13.66 0.97 -50.63
N ARG A 148 -12.47 0.40 -50.41
CA ARG A 148 -12.22 -1.05 -50.56
C ARG A 148 -13.19 -1.86 -49.70
N ASP A 149 -13.57 -3.04 -50.18
CA ASP A 149 -14.43 -3.97 -49.45
C ASP A 149 -13.70 -4.62 -48.27
N ILE A 150 -14.46 -4.95 -47.22
CA ILE A 150 -13.91 -5.45 -45.96
C ILE A 150 -13.95 -6.99 -45.96
N GLU A 151 -12.84 -7.61 -46.37
CA GLU A 151 -12.59 -9.04 -46.20
C GLU A 151 -12.32 -9.34 -44.71
N GLU A 152 -12.99 -10.30 -44.03
CA GLU A 152 -12.74 -10.59 -42.60
C GLU A 152 -11.30 -11.11 -42.37
N PHE A 153 -10.83 -12.00 -43.24
CA PHE A 153 -9.50 -12.62 -43.20
C PHE A 153 -8.75 -12.34 -44.53
N PRO A 154 -8.13 -11.16 -44.70
CA PRO A 154 -7.43 -10.81 -45.93
C PRO A 154 -6.26 -11.76 -46.21
N ALA A 155 -6.11 -12.20 -47.46
CA ALA A 155 -4.98 -13.04 -47.85
C ALA A 155 -3.63 -12.30 -47.66
N PRO A 156 -2.59 -12.96 -47.12
CA PRO A 156 -1.28 -12.34 -46.97
C PRO A 156 -0.56 -12.22 -48.32
N ALA A 157 0.01 -11.05 -48.61
CA ALA A 157 0.84 -10.79 -49.78
C ALA A 157 2.20 -11.52 -49.74
N PHE A 158 2.62 -11.95 -48.54
CA PHE A 158 3.81 -12.80 -48.33
C PHE A 158 3.65 -13.66 -47.07
N THR A 159 4.20 -14.87 -47.10
CA THR A 159 4.10 -15.87 -46.03
C THR A 159 5.33 -15.97 -45.15
N GLU A 160 6.47 -15.44 -45.60
CA GLU A 160 7.74 -15.44 -44.86
C GLU A 160 8.07 -14.03 -44.37
N TRP A 161 8.49 -13.89 -43.11
CA TRP A 161 8.92 -12.62 -42.53
C TRP A 161 9.95 -12.83 -41.41
N VAL A 162 10.74 -11.80 -41.12
CA VAL A 162 11.57 -11.74 -39.91
C VAL A 162 10.73 -11.17 -38.78
N GLU A 163 10.72 -11.87 -37.65
CA GLU A 163 9.84 -11.57 -36.51
C GLU A 163 10.32 -10.32 -35.74
N PRO A 164 9.56 -9.19 -35.74
CA PRO A 164 10.04 -7.93 -35.16
C PRO A 164 10.03 -7.93 -33.64
N GLU A 165 10.96 -7.23 -33.00
CA GLU A 165 11.01 -7.15 -31.54
C GLU A 165 9.91 -6.23 -30.97
N THR A 166 9.63 -5.10 -31.62
CA THR A 166 8.72 -4.08 -31.08
C THR A 166 7.29 -4.20 -31.59
N PHE A 167 6.34 -3.71 -30.78
CA PHE A 167 4.92 -3.62 -31.17
C PHE A 167 4.70 -2.76 -32.43
N GLN A 168 5.47 -1.69 -32.60
CA GLN A 168 5.32 -0.77 -33.73
C GLN A 168 5.68 -1.46 -35.05
N GLU A 169 6.86 -2.07 -35.11
CA GLU A 169 7.35 -2.78 -36.29
C GLU A 169 6.47 -3.99 -36.63
N ALA A 170 5.99 -4.73 -35.61
CA ALA A 170 5.08 -5.85 -35.82
C ALA A 170 3.72 -5.41 -36.37
N LEU A 171 3.15 -4.29 -35.88
CA LEU A 171 1.90 -3.74 -36.41
C LEU A 171 2.07 -3.28 -37.87
N GLU A 172 3.16 -2.57 -38.16
CA GLU A 172 3.48 -2.11 -39.52
C GLU A 172 3.70 -3.28 -40.48
N LEU A 173 4.45 -4.30 -40.05
CA LEU A 173 4.71 -5.52 -40.81
C LEU A 173 3.42 -6.24 -41.21
N HIS A 174 2.54 -6.53 -40.25
CA HIS A 174 1.31 -7.28 -40.56
C HIS A 174 0.29 -6.44 -41.32
N MET A 175 0.21 -5.13 -41.07
CA MET A 175 -0.58 -4.23 -41.92
C MET A 175 -0.09 -4.23 -43.37
N ARG A 176 1.23 -4.14 -43.60
CA ARG A 176 1.84 -4.27 -44.93
C ARG A 176 1.58 -5.64 -45.55
N ARG A 177 1.71 -6.71 -44.76
CA ARG A 177 1.49 -8.11 -45.18
C ARG A 177 0.08 -8.35 -45.70
N HIS A 178 -0.93 -7.71 -45.13
CA HIS A 178 -2.33 -7.87 -45.53
C HIS A 178 -2.87 -6.69 -46.38
N GLY A 179 -2.01 -5.75 -46.78
CA GLY A 179 -2.37 -4.61 -47.62
C GLY A 179 -3.35 -3.62 -46.97
N ASP A 180 -3.33 -3.53 -45.64
CA ASP A 180 -4.20 -2.66 -44.86
C ASP A 180 -3.52 -1.31 -44.57
N SER A 181 -4.17 -0.21 -44.94
CA SER A 181 -3.83 1.12 -44.40
C SER A 181 -4.44 1.32 -43.02
N TYR A 182 -3.95 2.28 -42.21
CA TYR A 182 -4.51 2.53 -40.88
C TYR A 182 -6.01 2.90 -40.90
N TRP A 183 -6.48 3.50 -41.99
CA TRP A 183 -7.89 3.85 -42.20
C TRP A 183 -8.70 2.64 -42.64
N HIS A 184 -8.15 1.78 -43.50
CA HIS A 184 -8.80 0.53 -43.91
C HIS A 184 -8.92 -0.44 -42.73
N LEU A 185 -7.82 -0.62 -41.96
CA LEU A 185 -7.81 -1.46 -40.77
C LEU A 185 -8.82 -0.95 -39.73
N HIS A 186 -8.84 0.35 -39.43
CA HIS A 186 -9.81 0.95 -38.51
C HIS A 186 -11.25 0.61 -38.90
N ARG A 187 -11.63 0.84 -40.16
CA ARG A 187 -12.96 0.51 -40.69
C ARG A 187 -13.27 -1.00 -40.65
N ALA A 188 -12.26 -1.86 -40.71
CA ALA A 188 -12.43 -3.31 -40.70
C ALA A 188 -12.59 -3.94 -39.31
N ILE A 189 -12.22 -3.24 -38.22
CA ILE A 189 -12.19 -3.82 -36.86
C ILE A 189 -13.02 -3.05 -35.82
N VAL A 190 -13.42 -1.81 -36.11
CA VAL A 190 -14.28 -0.98 -35.24
C VAL A 190 -15.73 -1.14 -35.69
N LYS A 191 -16.62 -1.42 -34.74
CA LYS A 191 -18.06 -1.61 -35.02
C LYS A 191 -18.78 -0.25 -35.09
N ASP A 192 -19.94 -0.21 -35.74
CA ASP A 192 -20.72 1.02 -35.94
C ASP A 192 -21.20 1.68 -34.63
N ASP A 193 -21.29 0.94 -33.53
CA ASP A 193 -21.64 1.42 -32.19
C ASP A 193 -20.44 1.93 -31.37
N GLU A 194 -19.21 1.77 -31.87
CA GLU A 194 -17.97 2.06 -31.15
C GLU A 194 -17.32 3.38 -31.56
N THR A 195 -16.94 4.19 -30.57
CA THR A 195 -16.32 5.50 -30.80
C THR A 195 -14.78 5.47 -30.71
N PHE A 196 -14.14 4.57 -31.46
CA PHE A 196 -12.68 4.58 -31.62
C PHE A 196 -12.25 5.58 -32.69
N ASP A 197 -11.34 6.48 -32.35
CA ASP A 197 -10.75 7.41 -33.32
C ASP A 197 -9.72 6.70 -34.21
N HIS A 198 -9.88 6.80 -35.53
CA HIS A 198 -8.94 6.34 -36.55
C HIS A 198 -7.49 6.84 -36.35
N SER A 199 -7.29 7.98 -35.67
CA SER A 199 -5.95 8.47 -35.31
C SER A 199 -5.20 7.51 -34.37
N THR A 200 -5.91 6.63 -33.65
CA THR A 200 -5.33 5.70 -32.66
C THR A 200 -4.32 4.75 -33.30
N ILE A 201 -4.68 4.09 -34.40
CA ILE A 201 -3.79 3.16 -35.12
C ILE A 201 -2.59 3.93 -35.71
N ARG A 202 -2.81 5.14 -36.23
CA ARG A 202 -1.74 6.03 -36.71
C ARG A 202 -0.77 6.45 -35.59
N HIS A 203 -1.26 6.64 -34.37
CA HIS A 203 -0.41 6.91 -33.22
C HIS A 203 0.39 5.69 -32.75
N TRP A 204 -0.13 4.48 -32.96
CA TRP A 204 0.57 3.21 -32.70
C TRP A 204 1.68 2.96 -33.71
N LEU A 205 1.39 3.12 -35.02
CA LEU A 205 2.37 3.02 -36.10
C LEU A 205 3.50 4.06 -36.03
N SER A 206 3.28 5.19 -35.37
CA SER A 206 4.30 6.24 -35.17
C SER A 206 5.00 6.15 -33.81
N GLY A 207 4.74 5.11 -33.00
CA GLY A 207 5.30 4.93 -31.65
C GLY A 207 4.85 5.97 -30.61
N SER A 208 4.17 7.04 -31.03
CA SER A 208 3.77 8.18 -30.19
C SER A 208 2.74 7.83 -29.11
N LYS A 209 1.98 6.73 -29.27
CA LYS A 209 1.15 6.12 -28.23
C LYS A 209 1.25 4.59 -28.33
N VAL A 210 0.98 3.90 -27.23
CA VAL A 210 0.78 2.45 -27.20
C VAL A 210 -0.59 2.09 -26.62
N PRO A 211 -1.16 0.92 -26.95
CA PRO A 211 -2.34 0.33 -26.31
C PRO A 211 -2.21 0.31 -24.76
N ARG A 212 -3.26 0.75 -24.05
CA ARG A 212 -3.24 0.90 -22.57
C ARG A 212 -4.57 0.66 -21.85
N SER A 213 -5.68 0.53 -22.57
CA SER A 213 -7.00 0.27 -21.99
C SER A 213 -7.50 -1.11 -22.38
N VAL A 214 -8.43 -1.66 -21.59
CA VAL A 214 -9.19 -2.88 -21.92
C VAL A 214 -9.70 -2.84 -23.36
N ALA A 215 -10.37 -1.75 -23.72
CA ALA A 215 -10.88 -1.54 -25.07
C ALA A 215 -9.75 -1.46 -26.14
N SER A 216 -8.56 -0.94 -25.80
CA SER A 216 -7.41 -0.97 -26.73
C SER A 216 -6.91 -2.39 -26.98
N PHE A 217 -6.95 -3.25 -25.96
CA PHE A 217 -6.50 -4.64 -26.05
C PHE A 217 -7.54 -5.52 -26.77
N GLU A 218 -8.83 -5.27 -26.58
CA GLU A 218 -9.88 -5.85 -27.41
C GLU A 218 -9.67 -5.50 -28.90
N LEU A 219 -9.30 -4.25 -29.19
CA LEU A 219 -8.96 -3.82 -30.55
C LEU A 219 -7.74 -4.58 -31.10
N LEU A 220 -6.71 -4.85 -30.28
CA LEU A 220 -5.58 -5.70 -30.68
C LEU A 220 -6.04 -7.13 -31.01
N GLY A 221 -6.85 -7.75 -30.16
CA GLY A 221 -7.36 -9.11 -30.39
C GLY A 221 -8.15 -9.25 -31.70
N ARG A 222 -8.86 -8.18 -32.12
CA ARG A 222 -9.51 -8.14 -33.45
C ARG A 222 -8.52 -8.06 -34.60
N ILE A 223 -7.41 -7.32 -34.45
CA ILE A 223 -6.32 -7.28 -35.44
C ILE A 223 -5.61 -8.64 -35.50
N GLU A 224 -5.35 -9.28 -34.35
CA GLU A 224 -4.75 -10.62 -34.26
C GLU A 224 -5.63 -11.66 -34.95
N ARG A 225 -6.95 -11.69 -34.67
CA ARG A 225 -7.93 -12.53 -35.37
C ARG A 225 -7.90 -12.29 -36.88
N ARG A 226 -8.00 -11.03 -37.32
CA ARG A 226 -7.99 -10.64 -38.75
C ARG A 226 -6.76 -11.18 -39.49
N TYR A 227 -5.58 -11.08 -38.88
CA TYR A 227 -4.31 -11.53 -39.47
C TYR A 227 -3.93 -12.98 -39.13
N ARG A 228 -4.81 -13.71 -38.42
CA ARG A 228 -4.61 -15.09 -37.93
C ARG A 228 -3.30 -15.24 -37.12
N LEU A 229 -3.01 -14.26 -36.28
CA LEU A 229 -1.89 -14.27 -35.35
C LEU A 229 -2.29 -14.97 -34.03
N PRO A 230 -1.34 -15.52 -33.26
CA PRO A 230 -1.61 -16.02 -31.92
C PRO A 230 -2.23 -14.95 -31.02
N GLU A 231 -3.13 -15.36 -30.12
CA GLU A 231 -3.75 -14.45 -29.15
C GLU A 231 -2.68 -13.79 -28.26
N GLY A 232 -2.77 -12.46 -28.12
CA GLY A 232 -1.83 -11.67 -27.33
C GLY A 232 -0.48 -11.40 -28.01
N TYR A 233 -0.30 -11.78 -29.29
CA TYR A 233 0.91 -11.51 -30.08
C TYR A 233 1.40 -10.06 -29.99
N PHE A 234 0.52 -9.08 -30.23
CA PHE A 234 0.88 -7.66 -30.15
C PHE A 234 1.10 -7.21 -28.71
N LYS A 235 0.30 -7.73 -27.76
CA LYS A 235 0.48 -7.44 -26.32
C LYS A 235 1.85 -7.90 -25.82
N GLY A 236 2.32 -9.06 -26.31
CA GLY A 236 3.65 -9.60 -26.04
C GLY A 236 4.80 -8.70 -26.52
N LYS A 237 4.56 -7.77 -27.45
CA LYS A 237 5.57 -6.82 -27.95
C LYS A 237 5.46 -5.41 -27.37
N LEU A 238 4.54 -5.19 -26.41
CA LEU A 238 4.40 -3.90 -25.74
C LEU A 238 5.57 -3.64 -24.77
N PRO A 239 6.15 -2.42 -24.75
CA PRO A 239 7.28 -2.08 -23.88
C PRO A 239 6.96 -2.05 -22.38
N HIS A 240 5.71 -2.28 -21.98
CA HIS A 240 5.30 -2.48 -20.58
C HIS A 240 4.18 -3.53 -20.50
N ARG A 241 4.51 -4.79 -20.86
CA ARG A 241 3.63 -5.96 -20.87
C ARG A 241 2.70 -6.09 -19.66
N ALA A 242 3.24 -5.83 -18.47
CA ALA A 242 2.55 -6.03 -17.18
C ALA A 242 1.60 -4.90 -16.77
N ARG A 243 1.56 -3.77 -17.49
CA ARG A 243 0.86 -2.56 -17.07
C ARG A 243 -0.63 -2.83 -16.82
N SER A 244 -1.12 -2.46 -15.64
CA SER A 244 -2.55 -2.46 -15.33
C SER A 244 -3.34 -1.68 -16.39
N ALA A 245 -4.34 -2.35 -16.98
CA ALA A 245 -5.21 -1.77 -17.99
C ALA A 245 -6.15 -0.72 -17.38
N SER A 246 -6.43 0.34 -18.13
CA SER A 246 -7.50 1.28 -17.78
C SER A 246 -8.84 0.86 -18.40
N GLY A 247 -9.95 1.20 -17.74
CA GLY A 247 -11.29 0.97 -18.30
C GLY A 247 -12.04 -0.27 -17.81
N HIS A 248 -11.53 -1.00 -16.80
CA HIS A 248 -12.33 -2.00 -16.11
C HIS A 248 -13.61 -1.36 -15.53
N ILE A 249 -14.76 -1.89 -15.92
CA ILE A 249 -16.07 -1.55 -15.36
C ILE A 249 -16.16 -2.29 -14.03
N LEU A 250 -16.45 -1.54 -12.97
CA LEU A 250 -16.58 -2.07 -11.61
C LEU A 250 -17.59 -1.17 -10.92
N ASP A 251 -18.77 -1.69 -10.66
CA ASP A 251 -19.81 -0.95 -9.95
C ASP A 251 -19.51 -0.92 -8.44
N ASP A 252 -19.89 0.16 -7.78
CA ASP A 252 -19.67 0.44 -6.36
C ASP A 252 -18.21 0.36 -5.81
N VAL A 253 -17.20 0.16 -6.68
CA VAL A 253 -15.78 0.15 -6.28
C VAL A 253 -15.15 1.55 -6.34
N GLY A 254 -14.78 2.05 -5.16
CA GLY A 254 -14.10 3.35 -4.99
C GLY A 254 -12.70 3.45 -5.63
N PRO A 255 -12.20 4.66 -5.97
CA PRO A 255 -11.00 4.83 -6.78
C PRO A 255 -9.71 4.21 -6.21
N ALA A 256 -9.57 4.18 -4.88
CA ALA A 256 -8.41 3.58 -4.23
C ALA A 256 -8.40 2.05 -4.30
N GLU A 257 -9.58 1.40 -4.20
CA GLU A 257 -9.71 -0.04 -4.37
C GLU A 257 -9.57 -0.44 -5.84
N ARG A 258 -10.18 0.31 -6.76
CA ARG A 258 -10.03 0.12 -8.21
C ARG A 258 -8.56 0.05 -8.64
N ARG A 259 -7.71 0.96 -8.14
CA ARG A 259 -6.26 0.95 -8.41
C ARG A 259 -5.52 -0.28 -7.86
N ARG A 260 -6.02 -0.91 -6.79
CA ARG A 260 -5.45 -2.15 -6.25
C ARG A 260 -5.91 -3.35 -7.07
N LEU A 261 -7.19 -3.42 -7.44
CA LEU A 261 -7.76 -4.52 -8.20
C LEU A 261 -7.24 -4.56 -9.65
N ALA A 262 -7.13 -3.42 -10.34
CA ALA A 262 -6.87 -3.34 -11.77
C ALA A 262 -5.52 -3.92 -12.25
N TRP A 263 -4.57 -4.26 -11.37
CA TRP A 263 -3.40 -5.06 -11.77
C TRP A 263 -3.73 -6.54 -11.89
N HIS A 264 -4.70 -7.05 -11.11
CA HIS A 264 -5.01 -8.46 -10.95
C HIS A 264 -6.28 -8.91 -11.68
N LEU A 265 -6.96 -8.00 -12.38
CA LEU A 265 -8.04 -8.35 -13.31
C LEU A 265 -7.46 -8.75 -14.68
N PRO A 266 -8.11 -9.65 -15.43
CA PRO A 266 -7.75 -9.95 -16.80
C PRO A 266 -8.18 -8.83 -17.76
N ASP A 267 -7.57 -8.77 -18.94
CA ASP A 267 -7.84 -7.72 -19.92
C ASP A 267 -9.29 -7.78 -20.44
N ASP A 268 -9.82 -8.98 -20.62
CA ASP A 268 -11.18 -9.28 -21.11
C ASP A 268 -12.27 -9.17 -20.02
N PHE A 269 -11.92 -8.75 -18.80
CA PHE A 269 -12.82 -8.78 -17.63
C PHE A 269 -14.22 -8.20 -17.91
N ASN A 270 -14.31 -7.11 -18.67
CA ASN A 270 -15.59 -6.46 -19.00
C ASN A 270 -16.50 -7.29 -19.92
N ALA A 271 -15.94 -8.23 -20.67
CA ALA A 271 -16.65 -9.10 -21.62
C ALA A 271 -17.07 -10.45 -21.00
N ARG A 272 -16.52 -10.80 -19.82
CA ARG A 272 -16.89 -12.02 -19.08
C ARG A 272 -18.32 -11.91 -18.51
N PRO A 273 -19.05 -13.03 -18.32
CA PRO A 273 -20.35 -13.03 -17.63
C PRO A 273 -20.28 -12.41 -16.23
N ALA A 274 -21.37 -11.81 -15.76
CA ALA A 274 -21.41 -11.12 -14.48
C ALA A 274 -21.05 -12.01 -13.28
N SER A 275 -21.43 -13.30 -13.31
CA SER A 275 -21.06 -14.29 -12.30
C SER A 275 -19.55 -14.52 -12.23
N GLU A 276 -18.88 -14.60 -13.39
CA GLU A 276 -17.43 -14.78 -13.47
C GLU A 276 -16.69 -13.50 -13.06
N GLN A 277 -17.24 -12.33 -13.39
CA GLN A 277 -16.72 -11.05 -12.89
C GLN A 277 -16.77 -10.97 -11.36
N GLU A 278 -17.87 -11.42 -10.74
CA GLU A 278 -18.00 -11.48 -9.28
C GLU A 278 -17.03 -12.50 -8.65
N GLU A 279 -16.91 -13.69 -9.22
CA GLU A 279 -15.96 -14.73 -8.82
C GLU A 279 -14.51 -14.20 -8.82
N ILE A 280 -14.08 -13.60 -9.93
CA ILE A 280 -12.75 -13.00 -10.07
C ILE A 280 -12.53 -11.91 -9.02
N LEU A 281 -13.53 -11.05 -8.78
CA LEU A 281 -13.44 -9.98 -7.78
C LEU A 281 -13.36 -10.52 -6.35
N GLU A 282 -14.14 -11.56 -6.02
CA GLU A 282 -14.08 -12.21 -4.71
C GLU A 282 -12.73 -12.89 -4.51
N TRP A 283 -12.26 -13.66 -5.50
CA TRP A 283 -10.97 -14.34 -5.46
C TRP A 283 -9.80 -13.36 -5.32
N VAL A 284 -9.74 -12.28 -6.13
CA VAL A 284 -8.69 -11.25 -6.02
C VAL A 284 -8.76 -10.56 -4.66
N ARG A 285 -9.96 -10.24 -4.14
CA ARG A 285 -10.11 -9.64 -2.80
C ARG A 285 -9.64 -10.57 -1.69
N ARG A 286 -10.01 -11.86 -1.75
CA ARG A 286 -9.73 -12.89 -0.75
C ARG A 286 -8.26 -13.31 -0.75
N VAL A 287 -7.74 -13.73 -1.89
CA VAL A 287 -6.40 -14.33 -2.06
C VAL A 287 -5.31 -13.29 -2.21
N ILE A 288 -5.50 -12.27 -3.06
CA ILE A 288 -4.44 -11.28 -3.33
C ILE A 288 -4.52 -10.08 -2.38
N ILE A 289 -5.64 -9.36 -2.31
CA ILE A 289 -5.67 -8.08 -1.58
C ILE A 289 -5.66 -8.27 -0.07
N ALA A 290 -6.50 -9.18 0.44
CA ALA A 290 -6.52 -9.54 1.85
C ALA A 290 -5.48 -10.62 2.16
N GLY A 291 -5.35 -11.65 1.29
CA GLY A 291 -4.62 -12.87 1.62
C GLY A 291 -5.21 -13.54 2.85
N SER A 292 -6.54 -13.49 3.00
CA SER A 292 -7.18 -13.67 4.29
C SER A 292 -7.63 -15.09 4.55
N THR A 293 -7.07 -15.67 5.61
CA THR A 293 -7.83 -16.55 6.49
C THR A 293 -8.91 -15.79 7.25
N ASP A 294 -9.82 -16.52 7.86
CA ASP A 294 -10.85 -15.98 8.77
C ASP A 294 -10.24 -15.13 9.89
N TYR A 295 -9.06 -15.51 10.37
CA TYR A 295 -8.30 -14.71 11.31
C TYR A 295 -7.93 -13.32 10.75
N ARG A 296 -7.40 -13.22 9.53
CA ARG A 296 -7.11 -11.90 8.91
C ARG A 296 -8.37 -11.07 8.68
N ARG A 297 -9.55 -11.70 8.51
CA ARG A 297 -10.85 -11.00 8.50
C ARG A 297 -11.18 -10.44 9.89
N PHE A 298 -10.99 -11.23 10.95
CA PHE A 298 -11.09 -10.78 12.35
C PHE A 298 -10.10 -9.64 12.67
N GLN A 299 -8.81 -9.76 12.30
CA GLN A 299 -7.81 -8.70 12.50
C GLN A 299 -8.28 -7.37 11.89
N ARG A 300 -8.76 -7.40 10.64
CA ARG A 300 -9.23 -6.22 9.93
C ARG A 300 -10.51 -5.60 10.51
N ALA A 301 -11.30 -6.39 11.26
CA ALA A 301 -12.44 -5.90 12.03
C ALA A 301 -12.00 -5.32 13.39
N ALA A 302 -11.06 -5.97 14.07
CA ALA A 302 -10.47 -5.52 15.34
C ALA A 302 -9.74 -4.17 15.18
N MET A 303 -8.92 -4.00 14.12
CA MET A 303 -8.23 -2.73 13.79
C MET A 303 -9.16 -1.51 13.60
N LYS A 304 -10.47 -1.72 13.39
CA LYS A 304 -11.45 -0.61 13.32
C LYS A 304 -11.90 -0.14 14.71
N GLN A 305 -11.68 -0.93 15.75
CA GLN A 305 -12.11 -0.69 17.12
C GLN A 305 -10.93 -0.19 17.95
N ARG A 306 -10.61 1.09 17.80
CA ARG A 306 -9.43 1.74 18.40
C ARG A 306 -9.68 2.04 19.89
N TYR A 307 -8.72 1.73 20.76
CA TYR A 307 -8.88 1.94 22.22
C TYR A 307 -7.61 2.23 23.04
N ALA A 308 -6.43 2.36 22.43
CA ALA A 308 -5.19 2.60 23.17
C ALA A 308 -5.17 3.97 23.89
N ILE A 309 -4.40 4.06 24.98
CA ILE A 309 -3.92 5.32 25.57
C ILE A 309 -2.51 5.62 25.08
N ARG A 310 -2.23 6.86 24.66
CA ARG A 310 -0.90 7.35 24.27
C ARG A 310 -0.21 8.01 25.45
N PHE A 311 1.12 7.99 25.42
CA PHE A 311 1.97 8.65 26.39
C PHE A 311 2.77 9.79 25.72
N PRO A 312 2.22 11.02 25.62
CA PRO A 312 2.94 12.15 25.03
C PRO A 312 4.21 12.47 25.83
N GLY A 313 5.29 12.84 25.14
CA GLY A 313 6.54 13.28 25.77
C GLY A 313 7.45 12.18 26.33
N VAL A 314 7.02 10.91 26.38
CA VAL A 314 7.84 9.78 26.85
C VAL A 314 8.72 9.16 25.72
N SER A 315 8.71 9.79 24.54
CA SER A 315 9.40 9.31 23.33
C SER A 315 10.91 9.52 23.40
N TYR A 316 11.67 8.44 23.60
CA TYR A 316 13.12 8.47 23.39
C TYR A 316 13.42 8.46 21.88
N GLY A 317 13.51 9.64 21.26
CA GLY A 317 14.16 9.82 19.96
C GLY A 317 13.37 9.51 18.69
N ARG A 318 12.15 10.05 18.48
CA ARG A 318 11.64 10.33 17.12
C ARG A 318 10.43 11.27 17.04
N THR A 319 10.35 11.97 15.90
CA THR A 319 9.17 12.68 15.39
C THR A 319 8.05 11.71 14.97
N ASP A 320 6.81 12.18 15.14
CA ASP A 320 5.53 11.68 14.61
C ASP A 320 5.21 10.17 14.67
N LEU A 321 4.15 9.88 15.43
CA LEU A 321 3.68 8.53 15.72
C LEU A 321 2.90 7.90 14.55
N ALA A 322 3.59 7.11 13.75
CA ALA A 322 3.02 6.09 12.87
C ALA A 322 3.85 4.78 12.81
N ASP A 323 4.96 4.68 13.57
CA ASP A 323 5.98 3.63 13.46
C ASP A 323 5.81 2.49 14.49
N ALA A 324 4.58 2.06 14.74
CA ALA A 324 4.28 0.96 15.67
C ALA A 324 4.01 -0.37 14.92
N GLU A 325 5.09 -1.03 14.47
CA GLU A 325 5.03 -2.39 13.89
C GLU A 325 6.12 -3.34 14.42
N ASP A 326 6.90 -2.95 15.44
CA ASP A 326 8.03 -3.73 15.98
C ASP A 326 7.58 -4.88 16.92
N ALA A 327 6.86 -5.84 16.32
CA ALA A 327 6.61 -7.18 16.87
C ALA A 327 6.97 -8.32 15.89
N ASP A 328 7.95 -8.08 15.01
CA ASP A 328 8.49 -9.06 14.06
C ASP A 328 9.99 -9.36 14.31
N ASP A 329 10.54 -8.82 15.40
CA ASP A 329 11.95 -8.91 15.75
C ASP A 329 12.13 -9.77 17.02
N PHE A 330 12.70 -10.97 16.84
CA PHE A 330 12.89 -11.97 17.89
C PHE A 330 13.78 -11.42 19.01
N GLN A 331 13.19 -11.20 20.18
CA GLN A 331 13.90 -10.99 21.44
C GLN A 331 14.07 -12.35 22.13
N ALA A 332 15.18 -12.57 22.86
CA ALA A 332 15.45 -13.83 23.53
C ALA A 332 14.36 -14.15 24.56
N TRP A 333 13.44 -15.04 24.18
CA TRP A 333 12.23 -15.40 24.92
C TRP A 333 12.16 -16.92 25.09
N GLU A 334 11.53 -17.37 26.17
CA GLU A 334 11.46 -18.80 26.54
C GLU A 334 10.91 -19.68 25.39
N PRO A 335 11.37 -20.95 25.31
CA PRO A 335 10.99 -21.87 24.24
C PRO A 335 9.51 -22.30 24.32
N GLY A 336 8.60 -21.44 23.86
CA GLY A 336 7.22 -21.82 23.54
C GLY A 336 6.49 -20.95 22.52
N GLN A 337 6.82 -19.66 22.40
CA GLN A 337 5.95 -18.70 21.72
C GLN A 337 6.46 -18.26 20.33
N VAL A 338 5.50 -18.01 19.44
CA VAL A 338 5.66 -17.31 18.16
C VAL A 338 5.26 -15.84 18.38
N PRO A 339 5.98 -14.84 17.84
CA PRO A 339 5.58 -13.44 17.95
C PRO A 339 4.21 -13.20 17.33
N PHE A 340 3.34 -12.50 18.05
CA PHE A 340 1.99 -12.14 17.61
C PHE A 340 1.85 -10.63 17.68
N THR A 341 1.93 -9.96 16.52
CA THR A 341 1.57 -8.55 16.38
C THR A 341 0.09 -8.41 16.69
N ASP A 342 -0.25 -7.78 17.82
CA ASP A 342 -1.63 -7.68 18.28
C ASP A 342 -2.48 -6.80 17.36
N PRO A 343 -3.63 -7.29 16.82
CA PRO A 343 -4.44 -6.53 15.87
C PRO A 343 -5.01 -5.21 16.38
N ASP A 344 -5.00 -4.99 17.69
CA ASP A 344 -5.50 -3.78 18.34
C ASP A 344 -4.46 -2.63 18.41
N LEU A 345 -3.18 -2.87 18.03
CA LEU A 345 -2.05 -1.93 18.18
C LEU A 345 -2.18 -0.58 17.42
N PHE A 346 -3.08 -0.45 16.44
CA PHE A 346 -3.13 0.74 15.58
C PHE A 346 -4.02 1.87 16.08
N SER A 347 -3.39 3.03 16.22
CA SER A 347 -3.86 4.09 17.10
C SER A 347 -5.11 4.87 16.60
N GLY A 348 -6.07 5.01 17.51
CA GLY A 348 -6.94 6.17 17.64
C GLY A 348 -7.15 6.35 19.13
N VAL A 349 -6.82 7.53 19.63
CA VAL A 349 -6.19 7.62 20.94
C VAL A 349 -6.75 8.75 21.78
N ILE A 350 -6.81 8.51 23.07
CA ILE A 350 -6.92 9.52 24.11
C ILE A 350 -5.56 9.57 24.80
N ASP A 351 -5.02 10.78 24.97
CA ASP A 351 -3.73 10.96 25.63
C ASP A 351 -3.83 10.59 27.13
N ALA A 352 -2.76 10.06 27.69
CA ALA A 352 -2.70 9.64 29.07
C ALA A 352 -3.00 10.82 30.02
N PRO A 353 -3.75 10.58 31.11
CA PRO A 353 -3.85 11.54 32.21
C PRO A 353 -2.45 11.95 32.68
N PRO A 354 -2.21 13.21 33.09
CA PRO A 354 -0.87 13.69 33.47
C PRO A 354 -0.18 12.80 34.50
N VAL A 355 -0.94 12.26 35.47
CA VAL A 355 -0.44 11.33 36.51
C VAL A 355 0.10 10.04 35.90
N LEU A 356 -0.70 9.36 35.06
CA LEU A 356 -0.30 8.12 34.38
C LEU A 356 0.84 8.36 33.39
N ALA A 357 0.89 9.54 32.76
CA ALA A 357 1.97 9.95 31.87
C ALA A 357 3.33 10.07 32.60
N VAL A 358 3.34 10.68 33.78
CA VAL A 358 4.54 10.76 34.64
C VAL A 358 4.98 9.36 35.09
N GLU A 359 4.06 8.51 35.51
CA GLU A 359 4.37 7.13 35.93
C GLU A 359 5.00 6.29 34.79
N MET A 360 4.50 6.44 33.55
CA MET A 360 5.13 5.83 32.39
C MET A 360 6.53 6.40 32.12
N ALA A 361 6.71 7.72 32.26
CA ALA A 361 8.01 8.37 32.08
C ALA A 361 9.05 7.88 33.11
N GLU A 362 8.64 7.70 34.36
CA GLU A 362 9.47 7.15 35.45
C GLU A 362 9.86 5.70 35.19
N LEU A 363 8.92 4.84 34.77
CA LEU A 363 9.20 3.46 34.38
C LEU A 363 10.18 3.38 33.20
N VAL A 364 9.95 4.19 32.16
CA VAL A 364 10.83 4.25 30.99
C VAL A 364 12.21 4.73 31.39
N ARG A 365 12.33 5.82 32.15
CA ARG A 365 13.62 6.31 32.69
C ARG A 365 14.35 5.22 33.49
N PHE A 366 13.64 4.51 34.37
CA PHE A 366 14.21 3.40 35.13
C PHE A 366 14.72 2.30 34.20
N LYS A 367 13.97 1.88 33.17
CA LYS A 367 14.38 0.80 32.28
C LYS A 367 15.37 1.18 31.19
N THR A 368 15.56 2.47 30.86
CA THR A 368 16.49 2.92 29.81
C THR A 368 17.77 3.58 30.31
N ALA A 369 17.82 4.08 31.56
CA ALA A 369 19.01 4.75 32.09
C ALA A 369 20.29 3.89 31.99
N THR A 370 21.44 4.50 31.70
CA THR A 370 22.72 3.78 31.59
C THR A 370 23.10 3.12 32.91
N LEU A 371 23.05 3.89 34.01
CA LEU A 371 23.26 3.42 35.38
C LEU A 371 21.93 3.45 36.13
N THR A 372 21.72 2.47 37.01
CA THR A 372 20.57 2.46 37.92
C THR A 372 20.75 3.57 38.96
N ALA A 373 19.66 4.28 39.31
CA ALA A 373 19.73 5.33 40.32
C ALA A 373 20.05 4.75 41.71
N PHE A 374 20.70 5.55 42.57
CA PHE A 374 21.02 5.17 43.94
C PHE A 374 19.76 4.73 44.71
N GLY A 375 19.88 3.65 45.49
CA GLY A 375 18.76 3.05 46.22
C GLY A 375 17.83 2.16 45.39
N LEU A 376 17.96 2.15 44.06
CA LEU A 376 17.19 1.26 43.18
C LEU A 376 18.06 0.11 42.65
N GLN A 377 17.45 -1.07 42.47
CA GLN A 377 18.03 -2.20 41.73
C GLN A 377 17.22 -2.48 40.47
N ARG A 378 17.89 -2.97 39.43
CA ARG A 378 17.26 -3.19 38.11
C ARG A 378 17.76 -4.44 37.43
N HIS A 379 16.82 -5.31 37.07
CA HIS A 379 17.08 -6.42 36.17
C HIS A 379 16.73 -6.05 34.72
N GLY A 380 17.73 -6.13 33.84
CA GLY A 380 17.63 -5.86 32.40
C GLY A 380 17.46 -4.39 32.03
N VAL A 381 17.94 -4.02 30.85
CA VAL A 381 17.79 -2.68 30.24
C VAL A 381 16.92 -2.81 29.00
N TRP A 382 16.03 -1.86 28.77
CA TRP A 382 15.24 -1.78 27.54
C TRP A 382 15.99 -0.95 26.50
N GLY A 383 16.14 -1.51 25.29
CA GLY A 383 16.48 -0.71 24.12
C GLY A 383 15.30 0.14 23.66
N GLU A 384 15.56 1.09 22.76
CA GLU A 384 14.57 1.97 22.13
C GLU A 384 13.31 1.22 21.67
N GLU A 385 13.48 0.19 20.84
CA GLU A 385 12.41 -0.66 20.29
C GLU A 385 11.62 -1.42 21.38
N THR A 386 12.31 -1.93 22.40
CA THR A 386 11.65 -2.57 23.55
C THR A 386 10.83 -1.55 24.34
N THR A 387 11.34 -0.33 24.48
CA THR A 387 10.67 0.76 25.18
C THR A 387 9.38 1.14 24.44
N SER A 388 9.44 1.36 23.12
CA SER A 388 8.26 1.63 22.28
C SER A 388 7.22 0.53 22.42
N GLN A 389 7.62 -0.74 22.29
CA GLN A 389 6.72 -1.88 22.46
C GLN A 389 6.09 -1.92 23.86
N LYS A 390 6.85 -1.68 24.94
CA LYS A 390 6.27 -1.73 26.31
C LYS A 390 5.35 -0.55 26.60
N ILE A 391 5.66 0.65 26.10
CA ILE A 391 4.74 1.81 26.17
C ILE A 391 3.42 1.47 25.50
N GLU A 392 3.47 0.86 24.31
CA GLU A 392 2.30 0.53 23.50
C GLU A 392 1.45 -0.60 24.13
N HIS A 393 2.08 -1.69 24.56
CA HIS A 393 1.42 -2.81 25.24
C HIS A 393 0.67 -2.35 26.51
N LEU A 394 1.31 -1.49 27.32
CA LEU A 394 0.69 -0.89 28.49
C LEU A 394 -0.40 0.12 28.12
N GLY A 395 -0.20 0.89 27.04
CA GLY A 395 -1.21 1.79 26.47
C GLY A 395 -2.50 1.07 26.03
N LEU A 396 -2.38 -0.12 25.44
CA LEU A 396 -3.53 -0.99 25.16
C LEU A 396 -4.21 -1.50 26.44
N MET A 397 -3.43 -1.89 27.45
CA MET A 397 -3.97 -2.41 28.71
C MET A 397 -4.78 -1.33 29.46
N PHE A 398 -4.19 -0.14 29.66
CA PHE A 398 -4.91 0.99 30.27
C PHE A 398 -6.06 1.49 29.38
N GLY A 399 -5.92 1.40 28.05
CA GLY A 399 -6.98 1.65 27.09
C GLY A 399 -8.19 0.73 27.25
N ALA A 400 -7.98 -0.57 27.47
CA ALA A 400 -9.03 -1.54 27.75
C ALA A 400 -9.75 -1.25 29.08
N LEU A 401 -9.00 -0.83 30.11
CA LEU A 401 -9.58 -0.38 31.38
C LEU A 401 -10.44 0.88 31.22
N ALA A 402 -9.97 1.86 30.42
CA ALA A 402 -10.67 3.13 30.22
C ALA A 402 -11.92 3.02 29.32
N ALA A 403 -11.88 2.15 28.31
CA ALA A 403 -12.92 2.09 27.29
C ALA A 403 -14.29 1.68 27.85
N HIS A 404 -15.36 2.30 27.34
CA HIS A 404 -16.70 2.16 27.90
C HIS A 404 -17.29 0.73 27.73
N PRO A 405 -17.96 0.14 28.74
CA PRO A 405 -18.50 -1.22 28.69
C PRO A 405 -19.53 -1.48 27.60
N LYS A 406 -20.35 -0.47 27.27
CA LYS A 406 -21.33 -0.54 26.17
C LYS A 406 -20.76 -0.11 24.81
N GLY A 407 -19.48 0.28 24.75
CA GLY A 407 -18.81 0.67 23.51
C GLY A 407 -18.39 -0.53 22.66
N PRO A 408 -17.90 -0.33 21.42
CA PRO A 408 -17.46 -1.42 20.54
C PRO A 408 -16.30 -2.24 21.13
N VAL A 409 -15.50 -1.61 21.99
CA VAL A 409 -14.37 -2.21 22.72
C VAL A 409 -14.85 -3.13 23.85
N ARG A 410 -15.99 -2.79 24.47
CA ARG A 410 -16.52 -3.39 25.71
C ARG A 410 -15.50 -3.42 26.85
N GLY A 411 -14.80 -2.30 27.06
CA GLY A 411 -13.80 -2.17 28.14
C GLY A 411 -14.42 -2.08 29.53
N TYR A 412 -13.62 -1.74 30.54
CA TYR A 412 -14.11 -1.68 31.93
C TYR A 412 -14.85 -0.37 32.27
N GLY A 413 -14.46 0.76 31.66
CA GLY A 413 -15.05 2.07 31.94
C GLY A 413 -14.48 2.79 33.16
N ILE A 414 -13.22 2.53 33.52
CA ILE A 414 -12.54 3.28 34.60
C ILE A 414 -12.37 4.74 34.16
N PRO A 415 -12.77 5.74 34.97
CA PRO A 415 -12.54 7.15 34.65
C PRO A 415 -11.04 7.42 34.43
N TYR A 416 -10.69 8.09 33.33
CA TYR A 416 -9.30 8.33 32.92
C TYR A 416 -8.41 8.81 34.08
N GLN A 417 -8.88 9.79 34.86
CA GLN A 417 -8.17 10.36 36.00
C GLN A 417 -7.88 9.39 37.17
N HIS A 418 -8.46 8.19 37.19
CA HIS A 418 -8.23 7.16 38.21
C HIS A 418 -7.22 6.09 37.75
N LEU A 419 -6.76 6.12 36.50
CA LEU A 419 -5.77 5.18 35.99
C LEU A 419 -4.40 5.48 36.62
N THR A 420 -3.79 4.47 37.25
CA THR A 420 -2.43 4.51 37.78
C THR A 420 -1.78 3.13 37.69
N PHE A 421 -0.47 3.09 37.52
CA PHE A 421 0.35 1.88 37.58
C PHE A 421 0.21 1.11 38.90
N GLY A 422 -0.13 1.79 40.01
CA GLY A 422 -0.39 1.13 41.30
C GLY A 422 -1.53 0.10 41.25
N MET A 423 -2.45 0.22 40.29
CA MET A 423 -3.53 -0.75 40.07
C MET A 423 -3.04 -2.10 39.55
N LEU A 424 -1.85 -2.15 38.96
CA LEU A 424 -1.29 -3.37 38.37
C LEU A 424 -0.75 -4.35 39.42
N VAL A 425 -0.75 -3.99 40.70
CA VAL A 425 -0.43 -4.89 41.82
C VAL A 425 -1.63 -5.79 42.20
N PHE A 426 -2.85 -5.49 41.76
CA PHE A 426 -4.04 -6.25 42.17
C PHE A 426 -4.34 -7.42 41.20
N PRO A 427 -4.38 -8.68 41.67
CA PRO A 427 -4.62 -9.87 40.84
C PRO A 427 -5.88 -9.79 39.96
N SER A 428 -6.96 -9.25 40.52
CA SER A 428 -8.27 -9.06 39.89
C SER A 428 -8.23 -8.22 38.61
N VAL A 429 -7.39 -7.18 38.55
CA VAL A 429 -7.21 -6.32 37.37
C VAL A 429 -6.65 -7.13 36.20
N TRP A 430 -5.72 -8.04 36.49
CA TRP A 430 -5.09 -8.90 35.51
C TRP A 430 -5.99 -10.05 35.08
N ASP A 431 -6.69 -10.70 36.02
CA ASP A 431 -7.68 -11.73 35.70
C ASP A 431 -8.81 -11.17 34.84
N TRP A 432 -9.31 -9.95 35.15
CA TRP A 432 -10.27 -9.28 34.28
C TRP A 432 -9.70 -9.00 32.89
N TYR A 433 -8.49 -8.45 32.77
CA TYR A 433 -7.88 -8.11 31.48
C TYR A 433 -7.70 -9.36 30.61
N VAL A 434 -7.19 -10.44 31.20
CA VAL A 434 -7.02 -11.76 30.57
C VAL A 434 -8.37 -12.33 30.10
N GLN A 435 -9.39 -12.39 30.96
CA GLN A 435 -10.74 -12.86 30.60
C GLN A 435 -11.45 -11.93 29.61
N TRP A 436 -11.14 -10.64 29.62
CA TRP A 436 -11.68 -9.67 28.66
C TRP A 436 -11.08 -9.91 27.27
N ARG A 437 -9.76 -10.14 27.17
CA ARG A 437 -9.09 -10.55 25.93
C ARG A 437 -9.66 -11.85 25.39
N GLU A 438 -9.85 -12.86 26.25
CA GLU A 438 -10.50 -14.11 25.87
C GLU A 438 -11.91 -13.87 25.32
N ARG A 439 -12.80 -13.16 26.05
CA ARG A 439 -14.17 -12.89 25.59
C ARG A 439 -14.24 -12.07 24.30
N ARG A 440 -13.23 -11.23 24.04
CA ARG A 440 -13.12 -10.41 22.82
C ARG A 440 -12.59 -11.19 21.61
N ARG A 441 -11.73 -12.19 21.84
CA ARG A 441 -11.06 -12.98 20.78
C ARG A 441 -11.67 -14.39 20.56
N GLY A 442 -12.26 -14.97 21.60
CA GLY A 442 -12.78 -16.33 21.68
C GLY A 442 -11.82 -17.35 22.33
N PHE A 443 -10.57 -16.98 22.65
CA PHE A 443 -9.53 -17.88 23.18
C PHE A 443 -8.29 -17.09 23.67
N TYR A 444 -7.42 -17.77 24.43
CA TYR A 444 -6.12 -17.27 24.90
C TYR A 444 -4.99 -17.41 23.87
N THR A 445 -4.01 -16.50 23.90
CA THR A 445 -2.81 -16.52 23.06
C THR A 445 -1.52 -16.31 23.86
N SER A 446 -0.38 -16.30 23.18
CA SER A 446 0.90 -15.86 23.75
C SER A 446 0.83 -14.47 24.38
N TRP A 447 0.06 -13.54 23.80
CA TRP A 447 -0.03 -12.15 24.28
C TRP A 447 -0.38 -12.05 25.77
N GLU A 448 -1.36 -12.82 26.23
CA GLU A 448 -1.83 -12.75 27.61
C GLU A 448 -0.74 -13.25 28.59
N VAL A 449 0.06 -14.22 28.18
CA VAL A 449 1.28 -14.68 28.89
C VAL A 449 2.34 -13.57 28.93
N ASP A 450 2.53 -12.86 27.83
CA ASP A 450 3.57 -11.84 27.68
C ASP A 450 3.27 -10.59 28.50
N MET A 451 1.99 -10.20 28.54
CA MET A 451 1.49 -9.14 29.40
C MET A 451 1.67 -9.47 30.89
N LEU A 452 1.41 -10.71 31.31
CA LEU A 452 1.70 -11.17 32.67
C LEU A 452 3.21 -11.26 32.96
N ARG A 453 4.05 -11.56 31.97
CA ARG A 453 5.51 -11.50 32.15
C ARG A 453 6.03 -10.07 32.29
N ILE A 454 5.42 -9.09 31.61
CA ILE A 454 5.72 -7.68 31.82
C ILE A 454 5.42 -7.31 33.28
N SER A 455 4.25 -7.66 33.81
CA SER A 455 3.88 -7.33 35.19
C SER A 455 4.72 -8.06 36.23
N LEU A 456 5.03 -9.35 36.04
CA LEU A 456 6.00 -10.09 36.86
C LEU A 456 7.37 -9.39 36.91
N ALA A 457 7.86 -8.86 35.78
CA ALA A 457 9.10 -8.09 35.74
C ALA A 457 9.01 -6.69 36.41
N LEU A 458 7.79 -6.20 36.69
CA LEU A 458 7.54 -4.96 37.42
C LEU A 458 7.36 -5.19 38.93
N THR A 459 6.88 -6.35 39.39
CA THR A 459 6.67 -6.66 40.82
C THR A 459 7.74 -7.57 41.43
N ARG A 460 8.65 -8.11 40.62
CA ARG A 460 9.78 -8.96 41.04
C ARG A 460 10.49 -8.39 42.27
N ARG A 461 10.80 -9.27 43.23
CA ARG A 461 11.61 -8.95 44.42
C ARG A 461 12.91 -8.23 44.02
N ASP A 462 13.27 -7.23 44.83
CA ASP A 462 14.43 -6.33 44.74
C ASP A 462 14.50 -5.43 43.49
N THR A 463 14.11 -5.93 42.31
CA THR A 463 14.41 -5.34 40.99
C THR A 463 13.19 -4.87 40.19
N GLY A 464 11.98 -5.13 40.69
CA GLY A 464 10.72 -4.69 40.09
C GLY A 464 10.47 -3.20 40.31
N TRP A 465 10.06 -2.50 39.25
CA TRP A 465 9.79 -1.06 39.34
C TRP A 465 8.60 -0.72 40.24
N LEU A 466 7.47 -1.43 40.09
CA LEU A 466 6.27 -1.21 40.92
C LEU A 466 6.57 -1.44 42.40
N ARG A 467 7.32 -2.50 42.73
CA ARG A 467 7.71 -2.80 44.11
C ARG A 467 8.50 -1.65 44.75
N GLN A 468 9.45 -1.09 44.00
CA GLN A 468 10.30 0.01 44.47
C GLN A 468 9.60 1.38 44.52
N HIS A 469 8.32 1.49 44.13
CA HIS A 469 7.56 2.75 44.10
C HIS A 469 6.22 2.60 44.88
N PRO A 470 6.25 2.38 46.21
CA PRO A 470 5.04 2.20 47.03
C PRO A 470 4.12 3.44 47.06
N ASN A 471 4.65 4.62 46.74
CA ASN A 471 3.88 5.85 46.55
C ASN A 471 2.79 5.75 45.46
N LEU A 472 2.90 4.79 44.54
CA LEU A 472 1.83 4.48 43.56
C LEU A 472 0.56 3.95 44.24
N GLY A 473 0.70 3.21 45.35
CA GLY A 473 -0.43 2.67 46.13
C GLY A 473 -1.32 3.77 46.74
N ALA A 474 -0.78 4.95 47.01
CA ALA A 474 -1.53 6.11 47.52
C ALA A 474 -2.50 6.72 46.48
N ARG A 475 -2.24 6.49 45.18
CA ARG A 475 -3.04 7.02 44.07
C ARG A 475 -4.22 6.13 43.69
N VAL A 476 -4.19 4.86 44.09
CA VAL A 476 -5.23 3.88 43.77
C VAL A 476 -6.58 4.30 44.38
N ARG A 477 -7.64 4.19 43.58
CA ARG A 477 -9.03 4.41 44.00
C ARG A 477 -9.80 3.09 43.93
N PRO A 478 -10.85 2.88 44.76
CA PRO A 478 -11.71 1.71 44.63
C PRO A 478 -12.32 1.62 43.22
N VAL A 479 -12.35 0.41 42.66
CA VAL A 479 -12.90 0.10 41.34
C VAL A 479 -13.90 -1.05 41.50
N PRO A 480 -15.23 -0.81 41.37
CA PRO A 480 -16.28 -1.76 41.76
C PRO A 480 -16.24 -3.14 41.07
N GLY A 481 -15.59 -4.12 41.72
CA GLY A 481 -15.41 -5.48 41.21
C GLY A 481 -14.01 -5.79 40.68
N LEU A 482 -13.06 -4.84 40.76
CA LEU A 482 -11.63 -5.11 40.64
C LEU A 482 -10.89 -4.83 41.95
N ILE A 483 -11.03 -3.62 42.51
CA ILE A 483 -10.24 -3.17 43.65
C ILE A 483 -11.19 -2.67 44.74
N SER A 484 -11.29 -3.39 45.86
CA SER A 484 -12.06 -2.95 47.03
C SER A 484 -11.25 -1.96 47.87
N ARG A 485 -11.92 -1.28 48.82
CA ARG A 485 -11.23 -0.41 49.78
C ARG A 485 -10.26 -1.21 50.68
N ASN A 486 -10.66 -2.41 51.10
CA ASN A 486 -9.83 -3.30 51.93
C ASN A 486 -8.56 -3.75 51.20
N ASP A 487 -8.62 -3.99 49.88
CA ASP A 487 -7.44 -4.33 49.09
C ASP A 487 -6.41 -3.18 49.09
N ILE A 488 -6.90 -1.95 48.93
CA ILE A 488 -6.06 -0.73 48.99
C ILE A 488 -5.46 -0.58 50.39
N ASP A 489 -6.27 -0.70 51.44
CA ASP A 489 -5.81 -0.55 52.82
C ASP A 489 -4.87 -1.68 53.27
N ARG A 490 -4.93 -2.87 52.65
CA ARG A 490 -3.89 -3.91 52.81
C ARG A 490 -2.60 -3.52 52.07
N ALA A 491 -2.68 -3.18 50.78
CA ALA A 491 -1.51 -2.84 49.97
C ALA A 491 -0.77 -1.58 50.47
N GLN A 492 -1.47 -0.63 51.10
CA GLN A 492 -0.86 0.54 51.72
C GLN A 492 -0.19 0.24 53.07
N ARG A 493 -0.59 -0.83 53.77
CA ARG A 493 0.09 -1.30 55.00
C ARG A 493 1.34 -2.11 54.68
N ASP A 494 1.28 -2.95 53.65
CA ASP A 494 2.40 -3.76 53.19
C ASP A 494 2.38 -3.88 51.65
N TRP A 495 3.20 -3.05 51.00
CA TRP A 495 3.32 -3.02 49.55
C TRP A 495 4.18 -4.17 49.01
N ASP A 496 5.09 -4.70 49.82
CA ASP A 496 5.94 -5.83 49.47
C ASP A 496 5.13 -7.14 49.49
N ASP A 497 4.31 -7.39 50.52
CA ASP A 497 3.34 -8.49 50.55
C ASP A 497 2.36 -8.41 49.38
N ALA A 498 1.83 -7.22 49.07
CA ALA A 498 0.96 -7.03 47.90
C ALA A 498 1.66 -7.41 46.59
N CYS A 499 2.94 -7.03 46.43
CA CYS A 499 3.75 -7.44 45.29
C CYS A 499 4.04 -8.96 45.26
N ASP A 500 4.27 -9.62 46.40
CA ASP A 500 4.55 -11.06 46.48
C ASP A 500 3.29 -11.91 46.25
N VAL A 501 2.15 -11.53 46.85
CA VAL A 501 0.83 -12.13 46.58
C VAL A 501 0.52 -12.06 45.08
N TYR A 502 0.74 -10.89 44.46
CA TYR A 502 0.55 -10.72 43.03
C TYR A 502 1.53 -11.54 42.19
N PHE A 503 2.82 -11.52 42.52
CA PHE A 503 3.84 -12.25 41.77
C PHE A 503 3.57 -13.76 41.78
N LYS A 504 3.13 -14.30 42.92
CA LYS A 504 2.67 -15.70 43.05
C LYS A 504 1.46 -15.98 42.15
N HIS A 505 0.44 -15.12 42.18
CA HIS A 505 -0.76 -15.25 41.34
C HIS A 505 -0.41 -15.23 39.84
N ALA A 506 0.30 -14.21 39.38
CA ALA A 506 0.66 -14.05 37.97
C ALA A 506 1.57 -15.18 37.48
N THR A 507 2.46 -15.73 38.32
CA THR A 507 3.30 -16.89 37.97
C THR A 507 2.47 -18.15 37.73
N SER A 508 1.45 -18.41 38.55
CA SER A 508 0.51 -19.52 38.32
C SER A 508 -0.33 -19.27 37.07
N ARG A 509 -0.90 -18.07 36.93
CA ARG A 509 -1.76 -17.70 35.79
C ARG A 509 -1.02 -17.78 34.46
N VAL A 510 0.28 -17.42 34.41
CA VAL A 510 1.15 -17.64 33.23
C VAL A 510 1.15 -19.11 32.81
N LYS A 511 1.38 -20.04 33.74
CA LYS A 511 1.44 -21.48 33.46
C LYS A 511 0.09 -22.05 33.02
N GLU A 512 -1.00 -21.56 33.59
CA GLU A 512 -2.35 -21.94 33.19
C GLU A 512 -2.68 -21.47 31.78
N ILE A 513 -2.49 -20.18 31.49
CA ILE A 513 -2.73 -19.61 30.15
C ILE A 513 -1.85 -20.31 29.11
N GLN A 514 -0.56 -20.55 29.40
CA GLN A 514 0.35 -21.26 28.48
C GLN A 514 -0.17 -22.64 28.05
N ARG A 515 -0.90 -23.35 28.91
CA ARG A 515 -1.47 -24.68 28.60
C ARG A 515 -2.71 -24.62 27.72
N VAL A 516 -3.48 -23.52 27.77
CA VAL A 516 -4.73 -23.34 27.01
C VAL A 516 -4.60 -22.37 25.84
N ALA A 517 -3.49 -21.64 25.75
CA ALA A 517 -3.20 -20.70 24.68
C ALA A 517 -3.11 -21.41 23.33
N ARG A 518 -3.91 -20.94 22.37
CA ARG A 518 -3.97 -21.53 21.02
C ARG A 518 -3.10 -20.74 20.07
N VAL A 519 -2.27 -21.45 19.30
CA VAL A 519 -1.62 -20.90 18.11
C VAL A 519 -2.70 -20.74 17.04
N HIS A 520 -3.32 -19.56 16.99
CA HIS A 520 -4.52 -19.33 16.17
C HIS A 520 -4.28 -19.35 14.65
N ARG A 521 -3.01 -19.30 14.24
CA ARG A 521 -2.61 -19.43 12.84
C ARG A 521 -1.23 -20.06 12.79
N ASP A 522 -1.05 -20.98 11.86
CA ASP A 522 0.29 -21.35 11.41
C ASP A 522 0.96 -20.11 10.79
N PRO A 523 2.08 -19.59 11.35
CA PRO A 523 2.77 -18.42 10.80
C PRO A 523 3.30 -18.69 9.38
N PHE A 524 3.54 -19.95 9.04
CA PHE A 524 4.06 -20.39 7.75
C PHE A 524 2.98 -20.57 6.68
N GLU A 525 1.69 -20.57 7.03
CA GLU A 525 0.58 -20.76 6.08
C GLU A 525 0.70 -19.92 4.79
N PRO A 526 1.11 -18.62 4.80
CA PRO A 526 1.26 -17.86 3.55
C PRO A 526 2.30 -18.39 2.56
N ILE A 527 3.22 -19.22 3.04
CA ILE A 527 4.38 -19.73 2.32
C ILE A 527 4.48 -21.26 2.36
N LEU A 528 3.45 -21.99 2.80
CA LEU A 528 3.50 -23.46 2.86
C LEU A 528 3.83 -24.07 1.50
N ALA A 529 3.21 -23.58 0.42
CA ALA A 529 3.53 -23.98 -0.96
C ALA A 529 5.02 -23.83 -1.34
N VAL A 530 5.77 -22.97 -0.64
CA VAL A 530 7.23 -22.81 -0.81
C VAL A 530 8.00 -23.71 0.16
N LEU A 531 7.58 -23.77 1.43
CA LEU A 531 8.27 -24.56 2.46
C LEU A 531 8.10 -26.07 2.27
N GLU A 532 7.02 -26.50 1.63
CA GLU A 532 6.75 -27.90 1.31
C GLU A 532 7.57 -28.38 0.11
N ALA A 533 7.92 -27.51 -0.84
CA ALA A 533 8.77 -27.82 -1.98
C ALA A 533 10.16 -28.37 -1.58
N ASP A 534 10.77 -29.19 -2.43
CA ASP A 534 12.10 -29.78 -2.22
C ASP A 534 13.21 -28.73 -2.09
N SER A 535 13.04 -27.60 -2.78
CA SER A 535 13.97 -26.47 -2.76
C SER A 535 13.21 -25.18 -2.46
N PRO A 536 12.94 -24.85 -1.18
CA PRO A 536 12.18 -23.65 -0.84
C PRO A 536 12.79 -22.35 -1.37
N VAL A 537 14.12 -22.21 -1.33
CA VAL A 537 14.82 -21.07 -1.95
C VAL A 537 14.69 -21.07 -3.48
N GLY A 538 14.75 -22.25 -4.13
CA GLY A 538 14.54 -22.37 -5.58
C GLY A 538 13.12 -21.99 -6.01
N GLU A 539 12.12 -22.41 -5.24
CA GLU A 539 10.71 -22.09 -5.48
C GLU A 539 10.47 -20.58 -5.29
N TYR A 540 10.97 -19.98 -4.20
CA TYR A 540 10.87 -18.54 -3.96
C TYR A 540 11.67 -17.69 -4.99
N ARG A 541 12.74 -18.23 -5.57
CA ARG A 541 13.53 -17.54 -6.62
C ARG A 541 12.69 -17.18 -7.84
N LYS A 542 11.67 -17.99 -8.18
CA LYS A 542 10.76 -17.75 -9.31
C LYS A 542 10.09 -16.37 -9.23
N ILE A 543 9.85 -15.84 -8.02
CA ILE A 543 9.29 -14.49 -7.81
C ILE A 543 10.24 -13.42 -8.36
N THR A 544 11.56 -13.59 -8.19
CA THR A 544 12.57 -12.64 -8.71
C THR A 544 12.68 -12.70 -10.24
N GLU A 545 12.52 -13.89 -10.83
CA GLU A 545 12.48 -14.09 -12.28
C GLU A 545 11.21 -13.46 -12.89
N GLU A 546 10.05 -13.62 -12.24
CA GLU A 546 8.78 -13.00 -12.64
C GLU A 546 8.84 -11.47 -12.60
N ILE A 547 9.53 -10.87 -11.62
CA ILE A 547 9.76 -9.40 -11.58
C ILE A 547 10.55 -8.93 -12.80
N LEU A 548 11.62 -9.64 -13.18
CA LEU A 548 12.45 -9.28 -14.33
C LEU A 548 11.73 -9.55 -15.66
N ARG A 549 11.01 -10.67 -15.79
CA ARG A 549 10.18 -11.02 -16.97
C ARG A 549 9.10 -9.97 -17.26
N LEU A 550 8.56 -9.35 -16.21
CA LEU A 550 7.52 -8.32 -16.27
C LEU A 550 8.06 -6.88 -16.16
N MET A 551 9.38 -6.70 -16.07
CA MET A 551 10.01 -5.38 -16.02
C MET A 551 9.74 -4.61 -17.33
N PRO A 552 9.31 -3.33 -17.25
CA PRO A 552 9.11 -2.51 -18.44
C PRO A 552 10.45 -2.04 -19.01
N ASP A 553 10.46 -1.68 -20.29
CA ASP A 553 11.62 -1.05 -20.94
C ASP A 553 12.06 0.21 -20.16
N GLU A 554 13.30 0.18 -19.67
CA GLU A 554 13.91 1.28 -18.93
C GLU A 554 13.94 2.57 -19.75
N ARG A 555 14.23 2.50 -21.06
CA ARG A 555 14.38 3.67 -21.93
C ARG A 555 13.11 4.51 -21.95
N LEU A 556 11.96 3.84 -22.02
CA LEU A 556 10.62 4.43 -22.11
C LEU A 556 9.96 4.65 -20.74
N TYR A 557 10.26 3.80 -19.75
CA TYR A 557 9.57 3.76 -18.46
C TYR A 557 10.52 3.74 -17.25
N ARG A 558 11.62 4.51 -17.31
CA ARG A 558 12.69 4.66 -16.28
C ARG A 558 12.22 4.48 -14.83
N ARG A 559 11.17 5.21 -14.40
CA ARG A 559 10.62 5.15 -13.03
C ARG A 559 9.97 3.80 -12.70
N ALA A 560 9.24 3.19 -13.63
CA ALA A 560 8.63 1.87 -13.40
C ALA A 560 9.66 0.74 -13.46
N ALA A 561 10.67 0.85 -14.33
CA ALA A 561 11.82 -0.06 -14.33
C ALA A 561 12.62 0.04 -13.01
N ALA A 562 12.85 1.26 -12.51
CA ALA A 562 13.45 1.50 -11.20
C ALA A 562 12.64 0.89 -10.04
N GLU A 563 11.30 0.91 -10.11
CA GLU A 563 10.44 0.24 -9.13
C GLU A 563 10.57 -1.29 -9.21
N SER A 564 10.64 -1.87 -10.41
CA SER A 564 10.90 -3.31 -10.61
C SER A 564 12.27 -3.74 -10.09
N VAL A 565 13.35 -3.02 -10.42
CA VAL A 565 14.70 -3.35 -9.94
C VAL A 565 14.80 -3.23 -8.42
N ARG A 566 14.15 -2.23 -7.80
CA ARG A 566 14.02 -2.16 -6.34
C ARG A 566 13.33 -3.41 -5.77
N SER A 567 12.18 -3.79 -6.32
CA SER A 567 11.43 -4.98 -5.88
C SER A 567 12.24 -6.27 -6.06
N PHE A 568 12.97 -6.41 -7.16
CA PHE A 568 13.89 -7.52 -7.40
C PHE A 568 14.97 -7.57 -6.32
N LEU A 569 15.68 -6.46 -6.08
CA LEU A 569 16.76 -6.39 -5.09
C LEU A 569 16.26 -6.58 -3.65
N MET A 570 15.06 -6.14 -3.29
CA MET A 570 14.46 -6.39 -1.97
C MET A 570 14.38 -7.90 -1.68
N LEU A 571 13.83 -8.68 -2.61
CA LEU A 571 13.72 -10.14 -2.45
C LEU A 571 15.07 -10.83 -2.62
N ARG A 572 15.89 -10.42 -3.61
CA ARG A 572 17.16 -11.05 -3.96
C ARG A 572 18.21 -10.88 -2.85
N LEU A 573 18.30 -9.70 -2.23
CA LEU A 573 19.16 -9.47 -1.06
C LEU A 573 18.58 -10.12 0.20
N GLY A 574 17.26 -10.18 0.36
CA GLY A 574 16.62 -10.95 1.43
C GLY A 574 17.04 -12.42 1.42
N LEU A 575 16.98 -13.06 0.24
CA LEU A 575 17.37 -14.46 0.03
C LEU A 575 18.88 -14.72 0.21
N HIS A 576 19.74 -13.74 -0.01
CA HIS A 576 21.20 -13.93 0.15
C HIS A 576 21.71 -13.63 1.55
N LEU A 577 21.16 -12.60 2.19
CA LEU A 577 21.68 -12.09 3.47
C LEU A 577 20.96 -12.68 4.69
N GLY A 578 19.72 -13.17 4.52
CA GLY A 578 18.89 -13.68 5.61
C GLY A 578 18.52 -12.64 6.67
N LEU A 579 18.74 -11.34 6.41
CA LEU A 579 18.60 -10.27 7.40
C LEU A 579 17.14 -10.08 7.86
N ARG A 580 16.98 -9.66 9.12
CA ARG A 580 15.70 -9.15 9.64
C ARG A 580 15.33 -7.85 8.92
N GLN A 581 14.02 -7.56 8.82
CA GLN A 581 13.50 -6.42 8.05
C GLN A 581 14.17 -5.10 8.40
N LYS A 582 14.44 -4.86 9.69
CA LYS A 582 15.10 -3.65 10.21
C LYS A 582 16.47 -3.45 9.59
N ASN A 583 17.31 -4.48 9.60
CA ASN A 583 18.68 -4.45 9.09
C ASN A 583 18.69 -4.26 7.57
N LEU A 584 17.77 -4.89 6.84
CA LEU A 584 17.66 -4.75 5.39
C LEU A 584 17.11 -3.37 4.98
N ARG A 585 16.12 -2.86 5.72
CA ARG A 585 15.49 -1.53 5.55
C ARG A 585 16.45 -0.38 5.84
N GLN A 586 17.26 -0.52 6.89
CA GLN A 586 18.18 0.51 7.38
C GLN A 586 19.62 0.34 6.85
N LEU A 587 19.87 -0.67 6.01
CA LEU A 587 21.15 -0.87 5.32
C LEU A 587 21.53 0.42 4.58
N MET A 588 22.68 1.02 4.89
CA MET A 588 23.21 2.18 4.20
C MET A 588 23.87 1.76 2.87
N VAL A 589 24.04 2.68 1.94
CA VAL A 589 24.84 2.44 0.72
C VAL A 589 26.12 3.28 0.71
N CYS A 590 27.21 2.68 0.25
CA CYS A 590 28.37 3.40 -0.27
C CYS A 590 28.51 3.08 -1.77
N ARG A 591 28.65 4.12 -2.60
CA ARG A 591 28.88 3.94 -4.04
C ARG A 591 30.29 3.37 -4.28
N ARG A 592 30.47 2.64 -5.38
CA ARG A 592 31.81 2.21 -5.82
C ARG A 592 32.72 3.42 -6.02
N GLY A 593 34.00 3.27 -5.72
CA GLY A 593 35.00 4.35 -5.76
C GLY A 593 34.85 5.42 -4.67
N HIS A 594 33.90 5.31 -3.75
CA HIS A 594 33.80 6.19 -2.57
C HIS A 594 34.34 5.48 -1.33
N LEU A 595 34.89 6.24 -0.38
CA LEU A 595 35.36 5.70 0.89
C LEU A 595 34.16 5.18 1.73
N PRO A 596 34.15 3.89 2.11
CA PRO A 596 33.08 3.33 2.93
C PRO A 596 33.18 3.80 4.37
N ARG A 597 32.08 3.67 5.13
CA ARG A 597 32.07 3.98 6.56
C ARG A 597 32.92 2.99 7.34
N SER A 598 33.63 3.49 8.35
CA SER A 598 34.32 2.64 9.32
C SER A 598 33.31 1.82 10.13
N GLU A 599 33.73 0.64 10.61
CA GLU A 599 32.89 -0.21 11.45
C GLU A 599 32.43 0.53 12.72
N ARG A 600 33.26 1.40 13.28
CA ARG A 600 32.91 2.25 14.43
C ARG A 600 31.75 3.20 14.11
N GLN A 601 31.81 3.94 13.00
CA GLN A 601 30.70 4.82 12.58
C GLN A 601 29.40 4.04 12.36
N LEU A 602 29.49 2.84 11.79
CA LEU A 602 28.35 1.95 11.59
C LEU A 602 27.80 1.41 12.93
N ALA A 603 28.67 1.15 13.90
CA ALA A 603 28.30 0.70 15.25
C ALA A 603 27.61 1.81 16.05
N ASP A 604 28.15 3.03 15.99
CA ASP A 604 27.56 4.24 16.60
C ASP A 604 26.16 4.52 15.99
N MET A 605 25.99 4.34 14.68
CA MET A 605 24.71 4.43 13.98
C MET A 605 23.78 3.23 14.19
N LYS A 606 24.29 2.10 14.70
CA LYS A 606 23.63 0.78 14.75
C LYS A 606 23.03 0.34 13.40
N ARG A 607 23.78 0.52 12.31
CA ARG A 607 23.35 0.17 10.94
C ARG A 607 24.44 -0.57 10.17
N GLY A 608 24.02 -1.33 9.16
CA GLY A 608 24.92 -1.92 8.18
C GLY A 608 25.19 -1.01 6.98
N GLU A 609 26.12 -1.42 6.12
CA GLU A 609 26.41 -0.79 4.84
C GLU A 609 26.63 -1.84 3.74
N ILE A 610 26.04 -1.63 2.57
CA ILE A 610 26.41 -2.31 1.32
C ILE A 610 27.36 -1.43 0.51
N ARG A 611 28.48 -2.01 0.08
CA ARG A 611 29.64 -1.29 -0.47
C ARG A 611 30.49 -2.22 -1.34
N TRP A 612 31.38 -1.65 -2.14
CA TRP A 612 32.34 -2.43 -2.91
C TRP A 612 33.56 -2.82 -2.06
N SER A 613 33.93 -4.11 -2.04
CA SER A 613 35.16 -4.62 -1.44
C SER A 613 36.25 -4.67 -2.51
N GLU A 614 37.27 -3.81 -2.41
CA GLU A 614 38.43 -3.88 -3.31
C GLU A 614 39.30 -5.11 -3.06
N ARG A 615 39.26 -5.69 -1.85
CA ARG A 615 39.99 -6.92 -1.51
C ARG A 615 39.38 -8.16 -2.16
N ASP A 616 38.05 -8.23 -2.17
CA ASP A 616 37.30 -9.41 -2.61
C ASP A 616 36.67 -9.23 -4.00
N HIS A 617 36.96 -8.09 -4.66
CA HIS A 617 36.43 -7.66 -5.96
C HIS A 617 34.90 -7.85 -6.11
N GLY A 618 34.15 -7.43 -5.09
CA GLY A 618 32.72 -7.70 -5.04
C GLY A 618 31.90 -6.79 -4.13
N TRP A 619 30.58 -6.76 -4.34
CA TRP A 619 29.66 -6.05 -3.45
C TRP A 619 29.55 -6.79 -2.11
N GLU A 620 30.07 -6.19 -1.03
CA GLU A 620 29.96 -6.71 0.32
C GLU A 620 28.88 -6.00 1.14
N VAL A 621 28.29 -6.75 2.07
CA VAL A 621 27.46 -6.22 3.15
C VAL A 621 28.21 -6.40 4.46
N LEU A 622 28.50 -5.29 5.14
CA LEU A 622 29.08 -5.29 6.49
C LEU A 622 28.10 -4.68 7.49
N ILE A 623 27.83 -5.40 8.57
CA ILE A 623 26.92 -4.96 9.65
C ILE A 623 27.58 -5.27 11.01
N PRO A 624 27.83 -4.25 11.86
CA PRO A 624 28.42 -4.48 13.18
C PRO A 624 27.46 -5.28 14.06
N SER A 625 28.01 -6.15 14.92
CA SER A 625 27.23 -7.04 15.81
C SER A 625 26.17 -6.30 16.61
N ILE A 626 26.50 -5.11 17.14
CA ILE A 626 25.61 -4.25 17.94
C ILE A 626 24.36 -3.74 17.21
N ALA A 627 24.31 -3.80 15.88
CA ALA A 627 23.11 -3.50 15.11
C ALA A 627 22.09 -4.67 15.11
N PHE A 628 22.52 -5.90 15.41
CA PHE A 628 21.64 -7.05 15.55
C PHE A 628 21.08 -7.13 16.97
N LYS A 629 19.79 -7.51 17.07
CA LYS A 629 19.12 -7.81 18.34
C LYS A 629 19.77 -8.97 19.11
N ASN A 630 20.38 -9.90 18.39
CA ASN A 630 21.12 -11.05 18.93
C ASN A 630 22.62 -10.74 19.11
N ALA A 631 23.05 -9.47 19.24
CA ALA A 631 24.47 -9.09 19.31
C ALA A 631 25.33 -9.88 20.32
N SER A 632 24.72 -10.29 21.44
CA SER A 632 25.36 -11.04 22.52
C SER A 632 25.25 -12.57 22.38
N SER A 633 24.75 -13.09 21.25
CA SER A 633 24.70 -14.53 21.01
C SER A 633 26.07 -15.08 20.60
N SER A 634 26.25 -16.39 20.77
CA SER A 634 27.46 -17.12 20.35
C SER A 634 27.76 -16.97 18.85
N PHE A 635 26.76 -16.69 18.00
CA PHE A 635 26.93 -16.50 16.57
C PHE A 635 27.90 -15.36 16.22
N PHE A 636 27.79 -14.22 16.90
CA PHE A 636 28.61 -13.05 16.59
C PHE A 636 29.99 -13.11 17.24
N GLY A 637 30.09 -13.57 18.50
CA GLY A 637 31.37 -13.55 19.23
C GLY A 637 32.02 -12.15 19.22
N SER A 638 31.20 -11.10 19.30
CA SER A 638 31.56 -9.67 19.11
C SER A 638 32.04 -9.24 17.71
N LYS A 639 32.16 -10.13 16.73
CA LYS A 639 32.57 -9.80 15.35
C LYS A 639 31.41 -9.26 14.49
N PRO A 640 31.65 -8.41 13.49
CA PRO A 640 30.63 -7.96 12.55
C PRO A 640 30.16 -9.10 11.63
N PHE A 641 28.91 -9.03 11.18
CA PHE A 641 28.47 -9.76 9.99
C PHE A 641 29.17 -9.18 8.76
N ARG A 642 29.79 -10.03 7.95
CA ARG A 642 30.38 -9.65 6.66
C ARG A 642 30.11 -10.73 5.64
N LEU A 643 29.51 -10.36 4.52
CA LEU A 643 29.20 -11.27 3.42
C LEU A 643 29.42 -10.57 2.07
N VAL A 644 30.26 -11.16 1.22
CA VAL A 644 30.39 -10.77 -0.18
C VAL A 644 29.25 -11.44 -0.96
N LEU A 645 28.48 -10.65 -1.70
CA LEU A 645 27.37 -11.14 -2.51
C LEU A 645 27.92 -11.88 -3.75
N PRO A 646 27.37 -13.03 -4.14
CA PRO A 646 27.79 -13.72 -5.35
C PRO A 646 27.17 -13.05 -6.58
N ASP A 647 27.97 -12.75 -7.61
CA ASP A 647 27.45 -12.21 -8.88
C ASP A 647 26.81 -13.31 -9.75
N LEU A 648 25.63 -13.75 -9.31
CA LEU A 648 24.85 -14.80 -9.96
C LEU A 648 23.51 -14.25 -10.42
N GLY A 649 23.26 -14.32 -11.74
CA GLY A 649 22.04 -13.80 -12.37
C GLY A 649 22.03 -12.27 -12.41
N ASP A 650 23.06 -11.68 -13.00
CA ASP A 650 23.22 -10.23 -13.20
C ASP A 650 23.10 -9.38 -11.91
N LEU A 651 23.47 -9.94 -10.75
CA LEU A 651 23.23 -9.27 -9.46
C LEU A 651 23.99 -7.95 -9.36
N TYR A 652 25.28 -7.94 -9.72
CA TYR A 652 26.09 -6.71 -9.66
C TYR A 652 25.58 -5.67 -10.64
N LYS A 653 25.28 -6.06 -11.89
CA LYS A 653 24.64 -5.21 -12.91
C LYS A 653 23.32 -4.58 -12.40
N HIS A 654 22.51 -5.31 -11.65
CA HIS A 654 21.29 -4.78 -11.04
C HIS A 654 21.56 -3.87 -9.83
N ILE A 655 22.57 -4.16 -9.00
CA ILE A 655 22.99 -3.28 -7.89
C ILE A 655 23.56 -1.96 -8.44
N ASP A 656 24.50 -2.02 -9.38
CA ASP A 656 25.13 -0.85 -10.01
C ASP A 656 24.06 0.03 -10.69
N ALA A 657 23.21 -0.57 -11.52
CA ALA A 657 22.06 0.13 -12.12
C ALA A 657 21.15 0.78 -11.07
N TYR A 658 20.93 0.11 -9.93
CA TYR A 658 20.11 0.65 -8.86
C TYR A 658 20.75 1.88 -8.21
N VAL A 659 22.02 1.74 -7.82
CA VAL A 659 22.81 2.74 -7.09
C VAL A 659 23.09 4.00 -7.94
N ASP A 660 23.40 3.82 -9.22
CA ASP A 660 23.83 4.90 -10.10
C ASP A 660 22.65 5.73 -10.64
N ARG A 661 21.59 5.07 -11.10
CA ARG A 661 20.52 5.72 -11.89
C ARG A 661 19.09 5.48 -11.41
N HIS A 662 18.74 4.28 -10.94
CA HIS A 662 17.34 4.05 -10.53
C HIS A 662 16.98 4.78 -9.23
N ARG A 663 17.88 4.85 -8.24
CA ARG A 663 17.67 5.65 -7.01
C ARG A 663 17.26 7.08 -7.32
N SER A 664 18.01 7.79 -8.17
CA SER A 664 17.71 9.18 -8.52
C SER A 664 16.34 9.33 -9.20
N ALA A 665 15.95 8.37 -10.05
CA ALA A 665 14.64 8.32 -10.68
C ALA A 665 13.48 8.04 -9.68
N LEU A 666 13.74 7.37 -8.55
CA LEU A 666 12.77 7.16 -7.48
C LEU A 666 12.66 8.36 -6.53
N LEU A 667 13.80 9.02 -6.22
CA LEU A 667 13.89 10.21 -5.39
C LEU A 667 13.27 11.44 -6.06
N SER A 668 13.34 11.55 -7.38
CA SER A 668 12.71 12.62 -8.15
C SER A 668 13.12 14.04 -7.71
N GLY A 669 14.34 14.21 -7.19
CA GLY A 669 14.88 15.48 -6.69
C GLY A 669 14.69 15.73 -5.18
N ALA A 670 14.09 14.81 -4.43
CA ALA A 670 14.07 14.87 -2.97
C ALA A 670 15.39 14.39 -2.34
N ASP A 671 15.60 14.73 -1.07
CA ASP A 671 16.79 14.36 -0.29
C ASP A 671 16.99 12.84 -0.22
N ASP A 672 18.23 12.39 -0.43
CA ASP A 672 18.58 10.97 -0.31
C ASP A 672 18.85 10.60 1.17
N PRO A 673 18.08 9.68 1.78
CA PRO A 673 18.28 9.23 3.16
C PRO A 673 19.55 8.37 3.37
N GLY A 674 20.28 8.03 2.30
CA GLY A 674 21.49 7.21 2.33
C GLY A 674 21.25 5.71 2.56
N THR A 675 20.01 5.28 2.85
CA THR A 675 19.63 3.87 2.92
C THR A 675 19.60 3.25 1.52
N PHE A 676 19.97 1.99 1.37
CA PHE A 676 20.03 1.28 0.10
C PHE A 676 18.67 1.26 -0.60
N PHE A 677 17.59 0.94 0.12
CA PHE A 677 16.24 1.03 -0.42
C PHE A 677 15.61 2.41 -0.17
N VAL A 678 14.98 2.97 -1.21
CA VAL A 678 14.25 4.25 -1.16
C VAL A 678 12.82 4.11 -1.73
N LYS A 679 11.87 4.81 -1.11
CA LYS A 679 10.48 4.92 -1.57
C LYS A 679 10.44 5.67 -2.89
N THR A 680 9.40 5.43 -3.68
CA THR A 680 9.14 6.26 -4.86
C THR A 680 8.44 7.54 -4.42
N VAL A 681 9.12 8.68 -4.51
CA VAL A 681 8.63 9.98 -4.06
C VAL A 681 7.39 10.41 -4.87
N LYS A 682 6.42 11.02 -4.19
CA LYS A 682 5.12 11.44 -4.78
C LYS A 682 4.92 12.93 -4.55
N ALA A 683 4.10 13.56 -5.39
CA ALA A 683 3.76 14.99 -5.23
C ALA A 683 3.12 15.33 -3.85
N THR A 684 2.64 14.33 -3.11
CA THR A 684 2.03 14.48 -1.77
C THR A 684 2.92 14.02 -0.62
N SER A 685 4.17 13.61 -0.86
CA SER A 685 5.11 13.14 0.17
C SER A 685 6.54 13.11 -0.37
N SER A 686 7.39 13.95 0.22
CA SER A 686 8.82 14.10 -0.11
C SER A 686 9.72 13.09 0.61
N ASP A 687 9.29 12.54 1.74
CA ASP A 687 10.08 11.56 2.50
C ASP A 687 10.31 10.28 1.66
N ALA A 688 11.57 10.01 1.37
CA ALA A 688 12.03 8.86 0.61
C ALA A 688 12.43 7.66 1.49
N ALA A 689 12.54 7.80 2.82
CA ALA A 689 13.01 6.74 3.70
C ALA A 689 11.91 5.70 3.97
N TYR A 690 12.27 4.41 3.97
CA TYR A 690 11.35 3.36 4.41
C TYR A 690 11.28 3.31 5.95
N ASN A 691 10.08 3.53 6.50
CA ASN A 691 9.74 3.07 7.84
C ASN A 691 9.28 1.60 7.80
N GLN A 692 8.86 1.04 8.93
CA GLN A 692 8.46 -0.36 9.02
C GLN A 692 7.25 -0.71 8.15
N THR A 693 6.12 -0.04 8.40
CA THR A 693 4.87 -0.23 7.66
C THR A 693 5.07 -0.07 6.16
N THR A 694 5.76 0.99 5.71
CA THR A 694 5.97 1.19 4.26
C THR A 694 6.92 0.17 3.64
N PHE A 695 7.89 -0.39 4.40
CA PHE A 695 8.75 -1.48 3.91
C PHE A 695 7.98 -2.80 3.83
N TYR A 696 7.19 -3.12 4.86
CA TYR A 696 6.29 -4.27 4.89
C TYR A 696 5.26 -4.20 3.76
N GLU A 697 4.61 -3.05 3.56
CA GLU A 697 3.67 -2.83 2.46
C GLU A 697 4.35 -2.96 1.09
N ALA A 698 5.55 -2.40 0.90
CA ALA A 698 6.29 -2.53 -0.36
C ALA A 698 6.68 -3.99 -0.66
N TRP A 699 7.07 -4.75 0.36
CA TRP A 699 7.31 -6.19 0.26
C TRP A 699 6.03 -6.93 -0.12
N ARG A 700 4.96 -6.75 0.67
CA ARG A 700 3.66 -7.40 0.47
C ARG A 700 3.03 -7.07 -0.89
N LEU A 701 3.17 -5.83 -1.38
CA LEU A 701 2.76 -5.42 -2.72
C LEU A 701 3.58 -6.09 -3.82
N THR A 702 4.88 -6.33 -3.59
CA THR A 702 5.74 -7.09 -4.51
C THR A 702 5.26 -8.55 -4.59
N ILE A 703 5.00 -9.19 -3.45
CA ILE A 703 4.44 -10.56 -3.40
C ILE A 703 3.04 -10.63 -4.03
N GLN A 704 2.18 -9.64 -3.81
CA GLN A 704 0.86 -9.58 -4.45
C GLN A 704 0.93 -9.52 -5.98
N ARG A 705 1.91 -8.78 -6.54
CA ARG A 705 2.04 -8.57 -7.98
C ARG A 705 2.77 -9.67 -8.73
N TYR A 706 3.77 -10.28 -8.09
CA TYR A 706 4.73 -11.17 -8.75
C TYR A 706 4.89 -12.53 -8.03
N GLY A 707 4.50 -12.65 -6.77
CA GLY A 707 4.58 -13.89 -6.02
C GLY A 707 3.35 -14.78 -6.22
N VAL A 708 2.18 -14.26 -5.85
CA VAL A 708 0.90 -14.99 -5.90
C VAL A 708 0.50 -15.25 -7.35
N PHE A 709 0.49 -16.52 -7.79
CA PHE A 709 -0.01 -16.89 -9.10
C PHE A 709 -1.52 -16.61 -9.21
N ASN A 710 -1.91 -15.91 -10.28
CA ASN A 710 -3.29 -15.54 -10.57
C ASN A 710 -3.77 -16.28 -11.84
N PRO A 711 -4.62 -17.31 -11.69
CA PRO A 711 -5.01 -18.18 -12.80
C PRO A 711 -5.77 -17.43 -13.90
N TYR A 712 -6.57 -16.43 -13.55
CA TYR A 712 -7.33 -15.62 -14.52
C TYR A 712 -6.43 -14.74 -15.39
N THR A 713 -5.17 -14.50 -15.02
CA THR A 713 -4.28 -13.57 -15.74
C THR A 713 -2.93 -14.15 -16.16
N GLY A 714 -2.61 -15.39 -15.80
CA GLY A 714 -1.33 -16.03 -16.11
C GLY A 714 -0.09 -15.30 -15.56
N ARG A 715 -0.24 -14.53 -14.47
CA ARG A 715 0.82 -13.73 -13.84
C ARG A 715 1.04 -14.13 -12.39
N GLY A 716 2.24 -13.86 -11.88
CA GLY A 716 2.70 -14.33 -10.59
C GLY A 716 3.42 -15.68 -10.70
N ALA A 717 4.31 -15.97 -9.75
CA ALA A 717 5.27 -17.06 -9.89
C ALA A 717 4.84 -18.39 -9.27
N ILE A 718 4.08 -18.38 -8.17
CA ILE A 718 3.89 -19.57 -7.31
C ILE A 718 2.40 -19.81 -7.01
N PRO A 719 1.82 -20.94 -7.46
CA PRO A 719 0.49 -21.39 -7.07
C PRO A 719 0.38 -21.61 -5.55
N GLY A 720 -0.76 -21.26 -4.96
CA GLY A 720 -1.01 -21.44 -3.52
C GLY A 720 -0.29 -20.46 -2.57
N LEU A 721 0.68 -19.68 -3.06
CA LEU A 721 1.33 -18.63 -2.27
C LEU A 721 0.33 -17.54 -1.86
N LEU A 722 0.40 -17.06 -0.62
CA LEU A 722 -0.40 -15.93 -0.15
C LEU A 722 0.48 -14.69 0.18
N PRO A 723 -0.11 -13.48 0.19
CA PRO A 723 0.56 -12.25 0.58
C PRO A 723 1.16 -12.30 1.99
N HIS A 724 2.44 -11.98 2.08
CA HIS A 724 3.27 -12.07 3.29
C HIS A 724 4.34 -10.98 3.35
N GLY A 725 5.07 -10.92 4.47
CA GLY A 725 6.06 -9.88 4.77
C GLY A 725 7.52 -10.35 4.68
N PRO A 726 8.49 -9.45 4.94
CA PRO A 726 9.92 -9.74 4.82
C PRO A 726 10.42 -10.88 5.72
N HIS A 727 9.84 -11.08 6.91
CA HIS A 727 10.26 -12.16 7.82
C HIS A 727 10.22 -13.53 7.13
N ASN A 728 9.21 -13.78 6.31
CA ASN A 728 8.96 -15.08 5.72
C ASN A 728 10.06 -15.56 4.75
N VAL A 729 10.96 -14.68 4.28
CA VAL A 729 12.17 -15.13 3.56
C VAL A 729 13.22 -15.76 4.48
N ARG A 730 13.28 -15.36 5.75
CA ARG A 730 14.11 -16.05 6.75
C ARG A 730 13.60 -17.48 6.98
N ASP A 731 12.28 -17.65 7.04
CA ASP A 731 11.67 -18.99 7.15
C ASP A 731 12.04 -19.88 5.96
N VAL A 732 11.97 -19.34 4.75
CA VAL A 732 12.36 -20.03 3.51
C VAL A 732 13.83 -20.42 3.53
N LEU A 733 14.73 -19.54 3.99
CA LEU A 733 16.17 -19.82 4.08
C LEU A 733 16.48 -20.89 5.14
N ALA A 734 16.00 -20.71 6.36
CA ALA A 734 16.22 -21.66 7.45
C ALA A 734 15.68 -23.05 7.07
N THR A 735 14.47 -23.11 6.50
CA THR A 735 13.86 -24.38 6.05
C THR A 735 14.61 -25.00 4.88
N HIS A 736 15.08 -24.20 3.91
CA HIS A 736 15.86 -24.72 2.78
C HIS A 736 17.19 -25.33 3.24
N ILE A 737 17.96 -24.61 4.05
CA ILE A 737 19.22 -25.15 4.59
C ILE A 737 18.94 -26.39 5.45
N LEU A 738 17.92 -26.35 6.31
CA LEU A 738 17.55 -27.50 7.15
C LEU A 738 17.16 -28.74 6.32
N LYS A 739 16.36 -28.59 5.26
CA LYS A 739 16.01 -29.69 4.34
C LYS A 739 17.24 -30.23 3.58
N ARG A 740 18.19 -29.37 3.22
CA ARG A 740 19.38 -29.74 2.43
C ARG A 740 20.48 -30.38 3.26
N THR A 741 20.64 -30.00 4.53
CA THR A 741 21.81 -30.36 5.35
C THR A 741 21.45 -31.14 6.61
N GLY A 742 20.19 -31.09 7.06
CA GLY A 742 19.74 -31.65 8.33
C GLY A 742 20.26 -30.92 9.57
N SER A 743 21.09 -29.87 9.40
CA SER A 743 21.78 -29.18 10.49
C SER A 743 21.03 -27.93 10.92
N TYR A 744 20.56 -27.93 12.18
CA TYR A 744 20.01 -26.74 12.81
C TYR A 744 21.04 -25.60 12.96
N GLU A 745 22.32 -25.94 13.11
CA GLU A 745 23.41 -24.98 13.22
C GLU A 745 23.65 -24.23 11.91
N GLN A 746 23.80 -24.93 10.79
CA GLN A 746 23.96 -24.29 9.49
C GLN A 746 22.73 -23.46 9.10
N ALA A 747 21.53 -23.95 9.42
CA ALA A 747 20.30 -23.19 9.23
C ALA A 747 20.23 -21.96 10.13
N SER A 748 20.79 -21.98 11.34
CA SER A 748 20.82 -20.81 12.24
C SER A 748 21.80 -19.75 11.75
N TYR A 749 22.92 -20.14 11.14
CA TYR A 749 23.88 -19.22 10.50
C TYR A 749 23.26 -18.45 9.33
N ALA A 750 22.44 -19.12 8.50
CA ALA A 750 21.73 -18.50 7.39
C ALA A 750 20.76 -17.38 7.81
N ILE A 751 20.32 -17.35 9.08
CA ILE A 751 19.41 -16.34 9.62
C ILE A 751 19.96 -15.60 10.86
N GLN A 752 21.24 -15.75 11.19
CA GLN A 752 21.90 -15.11 12.35
C GLN A 752 21.16 -15.34 13.69
N ASP A 753 20.74 -16.59 13.92
CA ASP A 753 20.02 -17.02 15.13
C ASP A 753 20.71 -18.23 15.80
N THR A 754 20.15 -18.77 16.87
CA THR A 754 20.72 -19.96 17.57
C THR A 754 20.13 -21.28 17.06
N PRO A 755 20.87 -22.40 17.16
CA PRO A 755 20.39 -23.72 16.74
C PRO A 755 19.09 -24.15 17.46
N ASP A 756 18.97 -23.88 18.76
CA ASP A 756 17.78 -24.21 19.56
C ASP A 756 16.51 -23.51 19.04
N MET A 757 16.65 -22.24 18.66
CA MET A 757 15.55 -21.48 18.06
C MET A 757 15.15 -22.08 16.71
N VAL A 758 16.13 -22.46 15.88
CA VAL A 758 15.83 -23.13 14.60
C VAL A 758 15.14 -24.47 14.81
N ALA A 759 15.64 -25.31 15.73
CA ALA A 759 15.07 -26.62 16.02
C ALA A 759 13.61 -26.51 16.47
N LYS A 760 13.32 -25.58 17.36
CA LYS A 760 11.96 -25.31 17.86
C LYS A 760 11.01 -24.77 16.78
N HIS A 761 11.47 -23.87 15.91
CA HIS A 761 10.59 -23.19 14.95
C HIS A 761 10.45 -23.91 13.60
N TYR A 762 11.49 -24.61 13.13
CA TYR A 762 11.52 -25.23 11.80
C TYR A 762 11.67 -26.75 11.83
N GLY A 763 11.89 -27.39 12.99
CA GLY A 763 12.11 -28.83 13.10
C GLY A 763 11.01 -29.71 12.49
N ARG A 764 9.78 -29.18 12.38
CA ARG A 764 8.65 -29.84 11.69
C ARG A 764 8.82 -30.02 10.18
N PHE A 765 9.72 -29.26 9.55
CA PHE A 765 10.01 -29.34 8.11
C PHE A 765 11.26 -30.20 7.80
N LEU A 766 11.90 -30.75 8.82
CA LEU A 766 12.99 -31.70 8.66
C LEU A 766 12.41 -33.00 8.04
N PRO A 767 13.04 -33.59 7.01
CA PRO A 767 12.57 -34.84 6.42
C PRO A 767 12.39 -35.94 7.49
N GLN A 768 11.31 -36.70 7.40
CA GLN A 768 10.99 -37.78 8.34
C GLN A 768 12.09 -38.85 8.37
N ASP A 769 12.74 -39.08 7.23
CA ASP A 769 13.81 -40.07 7.07
C ASP A 769 15.21 -39.43 7.26
N LYS A 770 15.58 -39.19 8.52
CA LYS A 770 16.91 -38.70 8.89
C LYS A 770 18.02 -39.70 8.52
N ALA A 771 17.70 -40.99 8.50
CA ALA A 771 18.63 -42.06 8.15
C ALA A 771 19.02 -41.98 6.66
N ALA A 772 18.05 -41.72 5.76
CA ALA A 772 18.35 -41.49 4.34
C ALA A 772 19.25 -40.27 4.10
N LEU A 773 19.15 -39.21 4.92
CA LEU A 773 20.04 -38.05 4.80
C LEU A 773 21.48 -38.39 5.23
N ALA A 774 21.63 -39.10 6.36
CA ALA A 774 22.93 -39.59 6.82
C ALA A 774 23.55 -40.58 5.82
N ALA A 775 22.75 -41.49 5.27
CA ALA A 775 23.18 -42.45 4.25
C ALA A 775 23.72 -41.77 2.99
N ARG A 776 23.13 -40.64 2.53
CA ARG A 776 23.69 -39.88 1.40
C ARG A 776 25.09 -39.33 1.68
N ILE A 777 25.31 -38.81 2.90
CA ILE A 777 26.62 -38.26 3.29
C ILE A 777 27.65 -39.39 3.40
N LEU A 778 27.28 -40.53 4.00
CA LEU A 778 28.13 -41.72 4.05
C LEU A 778 28.45 -42.24 2.64
N ASN A 779 27.46 -42.31 1.75
CA ASN A 779 27.63 -42.76 0.36
C ASN A 779 28.51 -41.83 -0.48
N GLN A 780 28.62 -40.54 -0.16
CA GLN A 780 29.60 -39.65 -0.80
C GLN A 780 31.04 -40.06 -0.50
N VAL A 781 31.32 -40.60 0.69
CA VAL A 781 32.65 -41.15 1.02
C VAL A 781 32.93 -42.40 0.19
N TRP A 782 31.94 -43.29 0.04
CA TRP A 782 32.03 -44.48 -0.81
C TRP A 782 32.03 -44.21 -2.33
N GLN A 783 31.74 -42.97 -2.76
CA GLN A 783 31.80 -42.52 -4.17
C GLN A 783 33.06 -41.70 -4.49
N ALA A 784 33.78 -41.25 -3.47
CA ALA A 784 35.04 -40.51 -3.59
C ALA A 784 36.28 -41.39 -3.32
N ALA A 785 36.06 -42.65 -2.95
CA ALA A 785 37.03 -43.74 -2.87
C ALA A 785 36.91 -44.63 -4.11
#